data_AF-A0A8H8P0I2-F1
#
_entry.id   AF-A0A8H8P0I2-F1
#
_cell.length_a   1.000
_cell.length_b   1.000
_cell.length_c   1.000
_cell.angle_alpha   90.00
_cell.angle_beta   90.00
_cell.angle_gamma   90.00
#
_symmetry.space_group_name_H-M   'P 1'
#
loop_
_entity.id
_entity.type
_entity.pdbx_description
1 polymer ?
#
loop_
_entity_poly.entity_id
_entity_poly.type
_entity_poly.pdbx_seq_one_letter_code
_entity_poly.pdbx_strand_id
1 'polypeptide(L)'
;MWIDNVSLGRTRVFAFAFTLHEQNSQQGISLPTAAASASNSKDPKKRAKAVEVFSQPKDTGSGFQKGTQLSYLISALKERKGPIRLEDLGAYANVPNVENDPVLVKALNEHERVTVDPKLKLYTWRPDFQVKDKQSVLAEITRHARGGAGVSMKSLKESWAGALQAVEELEKEGGKGWEEDKTTPSFNLTSLVGPSSSLSSMVRLLSLLLCVGAVSARLRNPHDRHRPRAGPPSIARSLADEHTHAPRAPELPKRATTISFANPKAAQYLVDGTKIPEVDFDVGPSWSGLMPISGNANETRKLFFWFWPTTNEKHTDDLVFWTNGGPGCSSLEGLIQENGPFTWPTGTAKPIRNQWAWTNLSHVLWVEQPVGTGFSQGVPNITNEDQLAEQFAGFLAQFLEVFSELKGKNFYATGESYAGFYVPYIANYLYEHPKAVDLKLKGIWITDPSVSYDLVTEFIPAVNFAIKWKDVLSLNSSFISQIQQVGDKCGFTDYSKKYVTYPPAGPLPLPSQSYVGSPDWAGIKDECATWIMIYEAASMVNPNFNVYRIFDVWPVLWDVLGFPGSFDSQQGPIYFNRTDVQDAIHAPHINWSECSSINVFVNGTDTSIPSMLSVMPNVIEKSERTVVMHGGIDYVLIAEGTRIAIQSRHSRNMTWHGQQGFQRPIANESFIIEGFGILGAMHQERNLTYVEVDLSGHMMPLYAPWAAYKTLSYLLGREELTDHTNDAALYPSAYELYGSASSKKVVNRHRTEL
;
A
#
# COMPACT_ATOMS: atom_id res chain seq x y z
N MET A 1 4.09 0.71 19.91
CA MET A 1 5.35 0.30 20.58
C MET A 1 5.90 1.50 21.34
N TRP A 2 6.14 1.39 22.66
CA TRP A 2 6.64 2.48 23.51
C TRP A 2 7.67 1.98 24.52
N ILE A 3 8.68 2.80 24.83
CA ILE A 3 8.81 3.49 26.13
C ILE A 3 9.88 4.59 26.04
N ASP A 4 9.67 5.67 26.80
CA ASP A 4 10.46 6.90 26.79
C ASP A 4 11.89 6.79 27.35
N ASN A 5 12.71 7.77 27.00
CA ASN A 5 14.06 7.95 27.53
C ASN A 5 14.07 9.08 28.59
N VAL A 6 13.68 8.76 29.83
CA VAL A 6 13.69 9.72 30.95
C VAL A 6 15.07 9.75 31.63
N SER A 7 15.68 10.94 31.67
CA SER A 7 16.96 11.20 32.32
C SER A 7 16.95 10.85 33.83
N LEU A 8 17.88 9.98 34.25
CA LEU A 8 18.15 9.72 35.67
C LEU A 8 19.55 10.19 36.10
N GLY A 9 19.56 11.17 36.99
CA GLY A 9 20.76 11.58 37.71
C GLY A 9 21.22 10.52 38.74
N ARG A 10 22.50 10.58 39.10
CA ARG A 10 23.12 9.69 40.11
C ARG A 10 22.45 9.86 41.49
N THR A 11 22.25 8.76 42.24
CA THR A 11 22.93 8.52 43.55
C THR A 11 22.45 7.25 44.29
N ARG A 12 23.41 6.35 44.57
CA ARG A 12 23.52 5.36 45.67
C ARG A 12 22.29 4.57 46.18
N VAL A 13 22.31 3.26 45.90
CA VAL A 13 22.44 2.15 46.87
C VAL A 13 21.72 2.30 48.23
N PHE A 14 20.75 1.41 48.48
CA PHE A 14 20.76 0.52 49.65
C PHE A 14 20.11 -0.83 49.29
N ALA A 15 20.47 -1.89 50.01
CA ALA A 15 19.98 -3.26 49.76
C ALA A 15 19.26 -3.81 50.99
N PHE A 16 18.25 -4.64 50.77
CA PHE A 16 17.72 -5.58 51.76
C PHE A 16 17.36 -6.89 51.05
N ALA A 17 17.66 -8.02 51.71
CA ALA A 17 17.35 -9.35 51.23
C ALA A 17 16.32 -10.01 52.16
N PHE A 18 15.48 -10.88 51.62
CA PHE A 18 14.86 -12.00 52.33
C PHE A 18 14.62 -13.16 51.36
N THR A 19 14.29 -14.33 51.90
CA THR A 19 14.78 -15.61 51.34
C THR A 19 13.74 -16.72 51.40
N LEU A 20 13.78 -17.62 50.40
CA LEU A 20 13.35 -19.04 50.46
C LEU A 20 11.92 -19.38 50.94
N HIS A 21 11.16 -20.08 50.08
CA HIS A 21 11.01 -21.53 50.29
C HIS A 21 10.59 -22.30 49.03
N GLU A 22 11.01 -23.57 48.95
CA GLU A 22 10.52 -24.57 48.01
C GLU A 22 9.33 -25.34 48.60
N GLN A 23 8.54 -26.02 47.77
CA GLN A 23 8.10 -27.38 48.12
C GLN A 23 7.81 -28.24 46.89
N ASN A 24 8.30 -29.48 46.92
CA ASN A 24 8.07 -30.52 45.91
C ASN A 24 6.83 -31.35 46.25
N SER A 25 6.20 -31.94 45.23
CA SER A 25 5.59 -33.26 45.36
C SER A 25 5.72 -34.06 44.06
N GLN A 26 5.94 -35.36 44.18
CA GLN A 26 6.09 -36.30 43.05
C GLN A 26 4.95 -37.33 43.08
N GLN A 27 4.56 -37.83 41.91
CA GLN A 27 4.23 -39.24 41.72
C GLN A 27 4.32 -39.60 40.23
N GLY A 28 4.57 -40.88 39.92
CA GLY A 28 4.69 -41.39 38.56
C GLY A 28 4.62 -42.93 38.52
N ILE A 29 4.57 -43.52 37.33
CA ILE A 29 4.55 -44.97 37.05
C ILE A 29 5.14 -45.24 35.64
N SER A 30 5.45 -46.50 35.30
CA SER A 30 6.63 -46.89 34.50
C SER A 30 6.41 -47.40 33.06
N LEU A 31 7.53 -47.58 32.34
CA LEU A 31 7.74 -48.13 30.99
C LEU A 31 7.42 -49.65 30.88
N PRO A 32 7.38 -50.23 29.65
CA PRO A 32 8.58 -50.83 29.01
C PRO A 32 8.70 -50.53 27.48
N THR A 33 9.79 -49.96 26.96
CA THR A 33 11.01 -50.62 26.44
C THR A 33 10.83 -51.76 25.42
N ALA A 34 11.31 -51.53 24.18
CA ALA A 34 11.78 -52.53 23.22
C ALA A 34 12.97 -51.95 22.43
N ALA A 35 13.85 -52.79 21.84
CA ALA A 35 15.14 -52.34 21.30
C ALA A 35 15.66 -53.18 20.12
N ALA A 36 16.72 -52.65 19.48
CA ALA A 36 17.87 -53.34 18.84
C ALA A 36 18.11 -53.19 17.32
N SER A 37 19.41 -53.01 17.03
CA SER A 37 20.19 -53.44 15.85
C SER A 37 19.87 -52.91 14.44
N ALA A 38 20.77 -52.03 13.98
CA ALA A 38 21.04 -51.70 12.58
C ALA A 38 21.64 -52.86 11.76
N SER A 39 21.74 -52.67 10.44
CA SER A 39 22.69 -53.37 9.57
C SER A 39 23.41 -52.38 8.64
N ASN A 40 24.61 -52.73 8.14
CA ASN A 40 25.52 -51.83 7.42
C ASN A 40 25.55 -52.09 5.91
N SER A 41 25.72 -51.03 5.12
CA SER A 41 26.45 -51.08 3.84
C SER A 41 27.21 -49.75 3.61
N LYS A 42 28.41 -49.81 3.06
CA LYS A 42 29.33 -48.66 2.91
C LYS A 42 29.46 -48.24 1.44
N ASP A 43 29.38 -46.92 1.21
CA ASP A 43 30.22 -46.05 0.36
C ASP A 43 30.80 -46.50 -1.01
N PRO A 44 31.25 -45.57 -1.88
CA PRO A 44 30.94 -44.13 -1.97
C PRO A 44 30.61 -43.64 -3.40
N LYS A 45 29.81 -42.57 -3.55
CA LYS A 45 29.83 -41.73 -4.76
C LYS A 45 29.80 -40.23 -4.41
N LYS A 46 30.56 -39.45 -5.20
CA LYS A 46 30.86 -38.03 -4.94
C LYS A 46 29.58 -37.18 -4.93
N ARG A 47 29.30 -36.52 -3.81
CA ARG A 47 28.31 -35.43 -3.73
C ARG A 47 28.89 -34.19 -4.42
N ALA A 48 28.23 -33.66 -5.44
CA ALA A 48 28.56 -32.34 -5.96
C ALA A 48 28.25 -31.29 -4.89
N LYS A 49 29.09 -30.25 -4.75
CA LYS A 49 28.72 -29.08 -3.94
C LYS A 49 27.59 -28.34 -4.66
N ALA A 50 26.42 -28.24 -4.02
CA ALA A 50 25.46 -27.21 -4.38
C ALA A 50 26.08 -25.84 -4.06
N VAL A 51 25.76 -24.84 -4.88
CA VAL A 51 26.10 -23.45 -4.59
C VAL A 51 24.90 -22.85 -3.87
N GLU A 52 24.95 -22.83 -2.54
CA GLU A 52 23.96 -22.12 -1.72
C GLU A 52 24.21 -20.61 -1.85
N VAL A 53 23.38 -19.96 -2.66
CA VAL A 53 23.40 -18.49 -2.80
C VAL A 53 22.57 -17.90 -1.66
N PHE A 54 23.24 -17.59 -0.55
CA PHE A 54 22.63 -16.82 0.54
C PHE A 54 22.36 -15.38 0.09
N SER A 55 21.14 -15.13 -0.40
CA SER A 55 20.57 -13.78 -0.43
C SER A 55 20.53 -13.23 0.98
N GLN A 56 21.26 -12.14 1.23
CA GLN A 56 21.30 -11.52 2.57
C GLN A 56 19.91 -10.92 2.89
N PRO A 57 19.39 -11.09 4.12
CA PRO A 57 18.20 -10.37 4.57
C PRO A 57 18.38 -8.86 4.36
N LYS A 58 17.31 -8.20 3.91
CA LYS A 58 17.20 -6.74 3.91
C LYS A 58 16.65 -6.29 5.27
N ASP A 59 16.97 -5.08 5.70
CA ASP A 59 16.71 -4.65 7.08
C ASP A 59 15.23 -4.29 7.31
N THR A 60 14.49 -5.23 7.91
CA THR A 60 13.11 -5.04 8.38
C THR A 60 13.13 -4.72 9.87
N GLY A 61 12.59 -3.55 10.27
CA GLY A 61 12.80 -2.94 11.58
C GLY A 61 12.52 -3.84 12.81
N SER A 62 13.54 -4.01 13.65
CA SER A 62 13.48 -4.42 15.06
C SER A 62 12.53 -5.57 15.42
N GLY A 63 12.62 -6.70 14.71
CA GLY A 63 11.95 -7.94 15.13
C GLY A 63 12.65 -8.64 16.30
N PHE A 64 11.87 -9.18 17.26
CA PHE A 64 12.37 -10.12 18.28
C PHE A 64 12.68 -11.53 17.72
N GLN A 65 12.52 -11.73 16.41
CA GLN A 65 12.83 -12.99 15.74
C GLN A 65 14.34 -13.24 15.69
N LYS A 66 14.76 -14.47 16.01
CA LYS A 66 16.19 -14.83 16.12
C LYS A 66 16.96 -14.74 14.80
N GLY A 67 16.28 -14.89 13.66
CA GLY A 67 16.88 -14.68 12.33
C GLY A 67 17.27 -13.21 12.10
N THR A 68 16.37 -12.28 12.42
CA THR A 68 16.61 -10.83 12.35
C THR A 68 17.75 -10.42 13.28
N GLN A 69 17.71 -10.86 14.54
CA GLN A 69 18.77 -10.59 15.53
C GLN A 69 20.13 -11.14 15.11
N LEU A 70 20.20 -12.35 14.55
CA LEU A 70 21.42 -12.90 13.96
C LEU A 70 21.92 -12.05 12.78
N SER A 71 21.02 -11.54 11.93
CA SER A 71 21.39 -10.67 10.81
C SER A 71 22.01 -9.34 11.28
N TYR A 72 21.49 -8.76 12.37
CA TYR A 72 22.02 -7.53 12.97
C TYR A 72 23.42 -7.74 13.56
N LEU A 73 23.64 -8.84 14.30
CA LEU A 73 24.96 -9.22 14.82
C LEU A 73 25.99 -9.43 13.68
N ILE A 74 25.55 -9.98 12.54
CA ILE A 74 26.38 -10.16 11.35
C ILE A 74 26.68 -8.82 10.65
N SER A 75 25.71 -7.92 10.51
CA SER A 75 25.92 -6.59 9.91
C SER A 75 26.85 -5.72 10.76
N ALA A 76 26.65 -5.68 12.07
CA ALA A 76 27.55 -5.03 13.03
C ALA A 76 29.02 -5.53 12.91
N LEU A 77 29.22 -6.85 12.73
CA LEU A 77 30.55 -7.44 12.52
C LEU A 77 31.18 -7.02 11.18
N LYS A 78 30.40 -6.83 10.11
CA LYS A 78 30.88 -6.32 8.80
C LYS A 78 31.30 -4.85 8.88
N GLU A 79 30.51 -4.03 9.57
CA GLU A 79 30.67 -2.57 9.60
C GLU A 79 31.81 -2.11 10.51
N ARG A 80 31.90 -2.66 11.72
CA ARG A 80 32.91 -2.25 12.72
C ARG A 80 34.34 -2.65 12.36
N LYS A 81 34.52 -3.65 11.48
CA LYS A 81 35.81 -4.14 10.95
C LYS A 81 36.92 -4.34 12.00
N GLY A 82 36.60 -5.09 13.06
CA GLY A 82 37.62 -5.54 14.01
C GLY A 82 37.05 -6.42 15.14
N PRO A 83 37.91 -7.12 15.91
CA PRO A 83 37.49 -8.03 16.96
C PRO A 83 36.63 -7.33 18.04
N ILE A 84 35.59 -8.03 18.54
CA ILE A 84 34.63 -7.51 19.51
C ILE A 84 34.18 -8.59 20.51
N ARG A 85 33.93 -8.23 21.77
CA ARG A 85 33.35 -9.15 22.76
C ARG A 85 31.85 -9.31 22.49
N LEU A 86 31.28 -10.46 22.82
CA LEU A 86 29.87 -10.74 22.50
C LEU A 86 28.88 -9.72 23.12
N GLU A 87 29.12 -9.31 24.37
CA GLU A 87 28.34 -8.28 25.07
C GLU A 87 28.40 -6.91 24.35
N ASP A 88 29.59 -6.50 23.90
CA ASP A 88 29.79 -5.24 23.16
C ASP A 88 29.10 -5.31 21.78
N LEU A 89 29.08 -6.50 21.16
CA LEU A 89 28.46 -6.73 19.86
C LEU A 89 26.93 -6.69 19.95
N GLY A 90 26.35 -7.29 20.99
CA GLY A 90 24.91 -7.17 21.27
C GLY A 90 24.51 -5.72 21.50
N ALA A 91 25.27 -4.98 22.32
CA ALA A 91 25.03 -3.56 22.55
C ALA A 91 25.13 -2.70 21.27
N TYR A 92 26.11 -2.97 20.41
CA TYR A 92 26.28 -2.25 19.14
C TYR A 92 25.21 -2.61 18.09
N ALA A 93 24.78 -3.88 18.04
CA ALA A 93 23.75 -4.36 17.13
C ALA A 93 22.30 -4.15 17.63
N ASN A 94 22.13 -3.50 18.78
CA ASN A 94 20.85 -3.36 19.49
C ASN A 94 20.13 -4.71 19.79
N VAL A 95 20.91 -5.76 20.06
CA VAL A 95 20.45 -7.10 20.47
C VAL A 95 20.85 -7.32 21.95
N PRO A 96 20.01 -6.91 22.91
CA PRO A 96 20.35 -6.98 24.33
C PRO A 96 20.38 -8.43 24.85
N ASN A 97 21.26 -8.70 25.81
CA ASN A 97 21.45 -9.99 26.47
C ASN A 97 21.83 -11.16 25.54
N VAL A 98 22.43 -10.89 24.36
CA VAL A 98 22.81 -11.91 23.37
C VAL A 98 23.69 -13.02 23.96
N GLU A 99 24.56 -12.70 24.91
CA GLU A 99 25.42 -13.65 25.63
C GLU A 99 24.65 -14.66 26.50
N ASN A 100 23.37 -14.41 26.76
CA ASN A 100 22.46 -15.30 27.49
C ASN A 100 21.50 -16.09 26.57
N ASP A 101 21.51 -15.88 25.25
CA ASP A 101 20.71 -16.66 24.30
C ASP A 101 21.54 -17.77 23.63
N PRO A 102 21.44 -19.05 24.08
CA PRO A 102 22.24 -20.13 23.53
C PRO A 102 21.93 -20.47 22.06
N VAL A 103 20.79 -20.02 21.52
CA VAL A 103 20.43 -20.23 20.10
C VAL A 103 21.14 -19.20 19.22
N LEU A 104 21.12 -17.92 19.60
CA LEU A 104 21.85 -16.87 18.89
C LEU A 104 23.37 -17.11 18.96
N VAL A 105 23.89 -17.45 20.13
CA VAL A 105 25.32 -17.77 20.31
C VAL A 105 25.72 -18.97 19.48
N LYS A 106 24.89 -20.02 19.42
CA LYS A 106 25.16 -21.17 18.54
C LYS A 106 25.18 -20.76 17.06
N ALA A 107 24.14 -20.07 16.58
CA ALA A 107 24.04 -19.69 15.18
C ALA A 107 25.14 -18.72 14.72
N LEU A 108 25.57 -17.79 15.60
CA LEU A 108 26.68 -16.88 15.33
C LEU A 108 28.04 -17.61 15.30
N ASN A 109 28.22 -18.66 16.11
CA ASN A 109 29.42 -19.51 16.10
C ASN A 109 29.46 -20.49 14.92
N GLU A 110 28.31 -20.90 14.39
CA GLU A 110 28.20 -21.82 13.23
C GLU A 110 28.23 -21.08 11.88
N HIS A 111 28.19 -19.74 11.86
CA HIS A 111 28.20 -18.94 10.64
C HIS A 111 29.58 -18.95 9.94
N GLU A 112 29.64 -19.45 8.71
CA GLU A 112 30.87 -19.70 7.91
C GLU A 112 31.93 -18.59 7.87
N ARG A 113 31.51 -17.31 7.91
CA ARG A 113 32.40 -16.13 7.84
C ARG A 113 32.57 -15.37 9.18
N VAL A 114 32.11 -15.94 10.29
CA VAL A 114 32.42 -15.45 11.65
C VAL A 114 33.53 -16.30 12.24
N THR A 115 34.55 -15.65 12.81
CA THR A 115 35.64 -16.34 13.52
C THR A 115 35.72 -15.86 14.96
N VAL A 116 35.88 -16.79 15.91
CA VAL A 116 35.91 -16.51 17.34
C VAL A 116 37.23 -16.96 17.96
N ASP A 117 37.90 -16.06 18.69
CA ASP A 117 39.07 -16.43 19.49
C ASP A 117 38.63 -17.19 20.76
N PRO A 118 39.03 -18.46 20.95
CA PRO A 118 38.56 -19.28 22.06
C PRO A 118 39.17 -18.91 23.42
N LYS A 119 40.21 -18.08 23.46
CA LYS A 119 40.84 -17.59 24.71
C LYS A 119 40.33 -16.20 25.09
N LEU A 120 40.17 -15.32 24.10
CA LEU A 120 39.76 -13.92 24.30
C LEU A 120 38.25 -13.69 24.16
N LYS A 121 37.49 -14.68 23.65
CA LYS A 121 36.06 -14.61 23.32
C LYS A 121 35.70 -13.44 22.39
N LEU A 122 36.60 -13.14 21.45
CA LEU A 122 36.45 -12.07 20.48
C LEU A 122 35.92 -12.60 19.15
N TYR A 123 34.81 -12.04 18.67
CA TYR A 123 34.17 -12.33 17.40
C TYR A 123 34.72 -11.38 16.34
N THR A 124 34.96 -11.88 15.11
CA THR A 124 35.51 -11.11 13.99
C THR A 124 34.89 -11.57 12.67
N TRP A 125 34.59 -10.64 11.76
CA TRP A 125 34.14 -10.96 10.39
C TRP A 125 35.31 -11.32 9.48
N ARG A 126 35.12 -12.31 8.62
CA ARG A 126 36.05 -12.70 7.55
C ARG A 126 35.45 -12.41 6.18
N PRO A 127 35.81 -11.31 5.51
CA PRO A 127 35.34 -11.03 4.14
C PRO A 127 35.96 -12.00 3.12
N ASP A 128 35.24 -12.19 2.02
CA ASP A 128 35.53 -13.15 0.93
C ASP A 128 36.94 -13.00 0.37
N PHE A 129 37.38 -11.75 0.21
CA PHE A 129 38.67 -11.37 -0.32
C PHE A 129 39.50 -10.66 0.75
N GLN A 130 40.83 -10.75 0.64
CA GLN A 130 41.77 -10.10 1.56
C GLN A 130 42.52 -8.97 0.83
N VAL A 131 41.74 -8.09 0.18
CA VAL A 131 42.23 -6.88 -0.48
C VAL A 131 42.23 -5.71 0.50
N LYS A 132 43.22 -4.81 0.34
CA LYS A 132 43.44 -3.65 1.24
C LYS A 132 44.08 -2.44 0.53
N ASP A 133 44.44 -2.61 -0.73
CA ASP A 133 45.18 -1.67 -1.57
C ASP A 133 44.92 -1.99 -3.06
N LYS A 134 45.29 -1.07 -3.96
CA LYS A 134 45.06 -1.20 -5.41
C LYS A 134 45.77 -2.41 -6.04
N GLN A 135 46.92 -2.81 -5.50
CA GLN A 135 47.70 -3.95 -6.03
C GLN A 135 47.08 -5.29 -5.66
N SER A 136 46.55 -5.44 -4.44
CA SER A 136 45.79 -6.63 -4.02
C SER A 136 44.45 -6.75 -4.77
N VAL A 137 43.77 -5.62 -5.05
CA VAL A 137 42.60 -5.60 -5.95
C VAL A 137 42.97 -6.09 -7.37
N LEU A 138 44.03 -5.54 -7.97
CA LEU A 138 44.50 -5.96 -9.31
C LEU A 138 44.88 -7.46 -9.34
N ALA A 139 45.59 -7.95 -8.32
CA ALA A 139 45.98 -9.34 -8.22
C ALA A 139 44.75 -10.27 -8.17
N GLU A 140 43.72 -9.90 -7.42
CA GLU A 140 42.51 -10.71 -7.25
C GLU A 140 41.62 -10.72 -8.51
N ILE A 141 41.52 -9.59 -9.22
CA ILE A 141 40.87 -9.51 -10.53
C ILE A 141 41.63 -10.37 -11.55
N THR A 142 42.96 -10.24 -11.62
CA THR A 142 43.83 -11.03 -12.52
C THR A 142 43.72 -12.53 -12.24
N ARG A 143 43.58 -12.93 -10.96
CA ARG A 143 43.44 -14.32 -10.53
C ARG A 143 42.18 -14.99 -11.06
N HIS A 144 41.06 -14.26 -11.12
CA HIS A 144 39.77 -14.79 -11.60
C HIS A 144 39.59 -14.64 -13.11
N ALA A 145 40.09 -13.56 -13.72
CA ALA A 145 40.04 -13.34 -15.17
C ALA A 145 40.68 -14.49 -15.97
N ARG A 146 41.78 -15.08 -15.46
CA ARG A 146 42.44 -16.26 -16.04
C ARG A 146 41.57 -17.53 -16.07
N GLY A 147 40.47 -17.57 -15.30
CA GLY A 147 39.49 -18.66 -15.30
C GLY A 147 38.18 -18.32 -16.04
N GLY A 148 38.07 -17.15 -16.67
CA GLY A 148 36.84 -16.69 -17.31
C GLY A 148 35.73 -16.26 -16.34
N ALA A 149 36.04 -16.10 -15.05
CA ALA A 149 35.08 -15.68 -14.02
C ALA A 149 35.29 -14.21 -13.64
N GLY A 150 34.19 -13.47 -13.51
CA GLY A 150 34.20 -12.09 -12.98
C GLY A 150 34.32 -12.05 -11.46
N VAL A 151 34.77 -10.91 -10.91
CA VAL A 151 34.88 -10.68 -9.47
C VAL A 151 33.73 -9.79 -8.97
N SER A 152 33.13 -10.16 -7.84
CA SER A 152 32.08 -9.37 -7.18
C SER A 152 32.62 -8.04 -6.65
N MET A 153 32.22 -6.93 -7.28
CA MET A 153 32.49 -5.57 -6.78
C MET A 153 31.92 -5.34 -5.37
N LYS A 154 30.82 -6.01 -5.01
CA LYS A 154 30.24 -5.95 -3.65
C LYS A 154 31.21 -6.57 -2.63
N SER A 155 31.75 -7.76 -2.92
CA SER A 155 32.70 -8.45 -2.06
C SER A 155 34.06 -7.73 -1.95
N LEU A 156 34.53 -7.08 -3.03
CA LEU A 156 35.74 -6.24 -2.98
C LEU A 156 35.56 -5.01 -2.07
N LYS A 157 34.40 -4.33 -2.15
CA LYS A 157 34.03 -3.23 -1.25
C LYS A 157 33.87 -3.68 0.21
N GLU A 158 33.33 -4.88 0.44
CA GLU A 158 33.19 -5.49 1.77
C GLU A 158 34.56 -5.62 2.45
N SER A 159 35.60 -6.06 1.71
CA SER A 159 36.99 -6.05 2.18
C SER A 159 37.52 -4.62 2.39
N TRP A 160 37.60 -3.81 1.33
CA TRP A 160 38.26 -2.50 1.35
C TRP A 160 37.42 -1.43 0.64
N ALA A 161 37.08 -0.35 1.37
CA ALA A 161 36.22 0.72 0.85
C ALA A 161 36.81 1.42 -0.39
N GLY A 162 38.13 1.54 -0.47
CA GLY A 162 38.83 2.11 -1.64
C GLY A 162 38.81 1.25 -2.90
N ALA A 163 38.27 0.03 -2.85
CA ALA A 163 38.32 -0.91 -3.97
C ALA A 163 37.61 -0.40 -5.24
N LEU A 164 36.55 0.41 -5.12
CA LEU A 164 35.89 1.00 -6.29
C LEU A 164 36.80 1.98 -7.03
N GLN A 165 37.33 2.98 -6.31
CA GLN A 165 38.25 3.96 -6.86
C GLN A 165 39.50 3.27 -7.43
N ALA A 166 40.01 2.25 -6.74
CA ALA A 166 41.14 1.47 -7.23
C ALA A 166 40.84 0.75 -8.55
N VAL A 167 39.63 0.18 -8.75
CA VAL A 167 39.23 -0.40 -10.04
C VAL A 167 39.08 0.68 -11.11
N GLU A 168 38.41 1.79 -10.82
CA GLU A 168 38.29 2.90 -11.78
C GLU A 168 39.65 3.47 -12.21
N GLU A 169 40.62 3.55 -11.29
CA GLU A 169 41.98 3.96 -11.60
C GLU A 169 42.72 2.90 -12.44
N LEU A 170 42.56 1.61 -12.13
CA LEU A 170 43.13 0.51 -12.92
C LEU A 170 42.54 0.44 -14.33
N GLU A 171 41.26 0.78 -14.51
CA GLU A 171 40.60 0.93 -15.81
C GLU A 171 41.16 2.14 -16.58
N LYS A 172 41.38 3.28 -15.91
CA LYS A 172 41.98 4.49 -16.50
C LYS A 172 43.47 4.30 -16.84
N GLU A 173 44.19 3.46 -16.10
CA GLU A 173 45.57 3.05 -16.37
C GLU A 173 45.64 2.03 -17.52
N GLY A 174 44.75 1.02 -17.52
CA GLY A 174 44.57 0.10 -18.64
C GLY A 174 44.21 0.82 -19.94
N GLY A 175 43.39 1.88 -19.88
CA GLY A 175 43.05 2.74 -21.01
C GLY A 175 44.22 3.57 -21.58
N LYS A 176 45.44 3.46 -21.04
CA LYS A 176 46.64 4.19 -21.50
C LYS A 176 47.90 3.31 -21.63
N GLY A 177 47.73 1.98 -21.70
CA GLY A 177 48.86 1.03 -21.61
C GLY A 177 48.86 -0.15 -22.58
N TRP A 178 48.12 -0.10 -23.70
CA TRP A 178 48.04 -1.20 -24.68
C TRP A 178 48.40 -0.81 -26.13
N GLU A 179 49.34 0.14 -26.26
CA GLU A 179 50.27 0.26 -27.39
C GLU A 179 51.69 0.24 -26.79
N GLU A 180 52.67 -0.57 -27.22
CA GLU A 180 52.74 -1.53 -28.33
C GLU A 180 53.44 -2.83 -27.89
N ASP A 181 53.05 -3.99 -28.43
CA ASP A 181 53.97 -5.10 -28.72
C ASP A 181 53.63 -5.65 -30.12
N LYS A 182 54.61 -5.62 -31.03
CA LYS A 182 54.43 -5.79 -32.48
C LYS A 182 54.73 -7.21 -32.95
N THR A 183 54.04 -8.22 -32.41
CA THR A 183 54.35 -9.64 -32.67
C THR A 183 53.17 -10.56 -33.04
N THR A 184 52.03 -10.05 -33.55
CA THR A 184 51.05 -10.85 -34.34
C THR A 184 50.14 -9.96 -35.21
N PRO A 185 49.64 -10.43 -36.38
CA PRO A 185 48.84 -9.61 -37.29
C PRO A 185 47.34 -9.57 -36.92
N SER A 186 46.69 -8.48 -37.28
CA SER A 186 45.25 -8.26 -37.09
C SER A 186 44.40 -9.12 -38.04
N PHE A 187 43.18 -9.48 -37.61
CA PHE A 187 42.14 -10.01 -38.51
C PHE A 187 40.75 -9.48 -38.19
N ASN A 188 39.92 -9.43 -39.23
CA ASN A 188 38.68 -8.65 -39.30
C ASN A 188 37.43 -9.55 -39.12
N LEU A 189 36.39 -9.03 -38.47
CA LEU A 189 35.26 -9.82 -37.95
C LEU A 189 34.14 -10.07 -39.00
N THR A 190 34.52 -10.46 -40.23
CA THR A 190 33.59 -10.89 -41.29
C THR A 190 34.22 -11.92 -42.26
N SER A 191 33.97 -13.22 -42.04
CA SER A 191 33.82 -14.26 -43.09
C SER A 191 33.80 -15.70 -42.50
N LEU A 192 33.04 -16.60 -43.18
CA LEU A 192 33.14 -18.09 -43.19
C LEU A 192 33.01 -18.83 -41.83
N VAL A 193 32.25 -19.92 -41.62
CA VAL A 193 31.63 -20.97 -42.47
C VAL A 193 32.60 -22.06 -42.99
N GLY A 194 32.96 -22.99 -42.09
CA GLY A 194 33.45 -24.36 -42.38
C GLY A 194 34.94 -24.51 -42.76
N PRO A 195 35.44 -25.75 -43.01
CA PRO A 195 34.77 -27.07 -42.88
C PRO A 195 35.63 -28.22 -42.26
N SER A 196 35.02 -29.42 -42.11
CA SER A 196 35.66 -30.77 -42.01
C SER A 196 36.51 -31.10 -40.74
N SER A 197 36.75 -32.36 -40.33
CA SER A 197 36.10 -33.70 -40.45
C SER A 197 36.79 -34.64 -39.40
N SER A 198 36.46 -35.91 -39.13
CA SER A 198 35.54 -36.95 -39.63
C SER A 198 35.03 -37.77 -38.39
N LEU A 199 34.40 -38.96 -38.36
CA LEU A 199 34.17 -40.13 -39.23
C LEU A 199 32.64 -40.42 -39.36
N SER A 200 32.11 -41.08 -40.39
CA SER A 200 32.00 -42.54 -40.67
C SER A 200 31.47 -43.39 -39.50
N SER A 201 30.35 -44.12 -39.56
CA SER A 201 29.33 -44.41 -40.61
C SER A 201 27.96 -44.64 -39.92
N MET A 202 26.77 -44.66 -40.53
CA MET A 202 26.32 -45.31 -41.79
C MET A 202 25.22 -44.48 -42.50
N VAL A 203 24.81 -44.91 -43.71
CA VAL A 203 23.87 -44.21 -44.62
C VAL A 203 22.81 -45.19 -45.15
N ARG A 204 21.71 -44.66 -45.70
CA ARG A 204 20.65 -45.32 -46.51
C ARG A 204 19.48 -45.91 -45.69
N LEU A 205 18.22 -45.90 -46.15
CA LEU A 205 17.64 -45.32 -47.38
C LEU A 205 16.15 -44.98 -47.17
N LEU A 206 15.67 -43.85 -47.72
CA LEU A 206 14.42 -43.75 -48.52
C LEU A 206 14.17 -42.29 -48.93
N SER A 207 13.60 -42.08 -50.11
CA SER A 207 13.35 -40.75 -50.71
C SER A 207 12.29 -40.86 -51.81
N LEU A 208 11.57 -39.75 -52.05
CA LEU A 208 10.50 -39.60 -53.06
C LEU A 208 9.23 -40.44 -52.75
N LEU A 209 8.03 -40.06 -53.19
CA LEU A 209 7.62 -39.10 -54.24
C LEU A 209 6.25 -38.45 -53.90
N LEU A 210 5.82 -37.51 -54.76
CA LEU A 210 4.52 -36.80 -54.81
C LEU A 210 4.33 -35.60 -53.86
N CYS A 211 3.66 -34.51 -54.25
CA CYS A 211 3.68 -33.79 -55.53
C CYS A 211 3.06 -32.38 -55.35
N VAL A 212 3.61 -31.39 -56.05
CA VAL A 212 3.27 -29.95 -56.04
C VAL A 212 1.79 -29.61 -55.80
N GLY A 213 1.49 -28.95 -54.68
CA GLY A 213 0.25 -28.22 -54.41
C GLY A 213 0.57 -26.79 -53.93
N ALA A 214 0.96 -25.91 -54.85
CA ALA A 214 1.60 -24.62 -54.53
C ALA A 214 0.61 -23.52 -54.06
N VAL A 215 -0.04 -23.73 -52.91
CA VAL A 215 -0.73 -22.64 -52.20
C VAL A 215 0.32 -21.79 -51.49
N SER A 216 0.79 -20.72 -52.15
CA SER A 216 1.56 -19.66 -51.51
C SER A 216 0.67 -18.82 -50.58
N ALA A 217 0.25 -19.42 -49.47
CA ALA A 217 -0.30 -18.72 -48.33
C ALA A 217 0.79 -17.80 -47.77
N ARG A 218 0.90 -16.58 -48.30
CA ARG A 218 1.68 -15.51 -47.68
C ARG A 218 1.13 -15.33 -46.27
N LEU A 219 1.88 -15.76 -45.27
CA LEU A 219 1.68 -15.43 -43.87
C LEU A 219 1.83 -13.91 -43.73
N ARG A 220 0.74 -13.18 -44.02
CA ARG A 220 0.66 -11.74 -43.77
C ARG A 220 0.79 -11.56 -42.27
N ASN A 221 1.78 -10.76 -41.87
CA ASN A 221 1.97 -10.33 -40.50
C ASN A 221 0.62 -9.85 -39.92
N PRO A 222 0.17 -10.29 -38.73
CA PRO A 222 -1.08 -9.81 -38.13
C PRO A 222 -1.15 -8.28 -38.07
N HIS A 223 -0.03 -7.58 -37.86
CA HIS A 223 0.03 -6.11 -37.89
C HIS A 223 -0.35 -5.50 -39.26
N ASP A 224 -0.14 -6.20 -40.38
CA ASP A 224 -0.55 -5.74 -41.71
C ASP A 224 -2.07 -5.87 -41.95
N ARG A 225 -2.82 -6.55 -41.06
CA ARG A 225 -4.30 -6.59 -41.12
C ARG A 225 -4.94 -5.32 -40.56
N HIS A 226 -4.20 -4.53 -39.76
CA HIS A 226 -4.71 -3.33 -39.09
C HIS A 226 -4.06 -2.02 -39.58
N ARG A 227 -3.27 -2.04 -40.66
CA ARG A 227 -2.91 -0.81 -41.38
C ARG A 227 -4.20 -0.18 -41.96
N PRO A 228 -4.51 1.09 -41.65
CA PRO A 228 -5.67 1.75 -42.24
C PRO A 228 -5.58 1.75 -43.78
N ARG A 229 -6.69 1.43 -44.45
CA ARG A 229 -6.81 1.74 -45.88
C ARG A 229 -6.76 3.26 -46.04
N ALA A 230 -5.69 3.76 -46.66
CA ALA A 230 -5.58 5.19 -46.95
C ALA A 230 -6.80 5.66 -47.75
N GLY A 231 -7.50 6.67 -47.22
CA GLY A 231 -8.58 7.34 -47.94
C GLY A 231 -8.04 8.08 -49.18
N PRO A 232 -8.93 8.51 -50.10
CA PRO A 232 -8.52 9.20 -51.31
C PRO A 232 -7.72 10.49 -51.00
N PRO A 233 -6.74 10.89 -51.83
CA PRO A 233 -5.72 11.87 -51.43
C PRO A 233 -6.20 13.32 -51.21
N SER A 234 -7.48 13.62 -51.46
CA SER A 234 -8.04 14.98 -51.40
C SER A 234 -8.15 15.53 -49.98
N ILE A 235 -8.27 14.68 -48.95
CA ILE A 235 -8.44 15.12 -47.55
C ILE A 235 -7.10 15.55 -46.93
N ALA A 236 -6.00 14.90 -47.30
CA ALA A 236 -4.69 15.15 -46.69
C ALA A 236 -4.11 16.55 -46.97
N ARG A 237 -4.59 17.25 -48.03
CA ARG A 237 -4.10 18.59 -48.38
C ARG A 237 -4.78 19.74 -47.63
N SER A 238 -6.03 19.60 -47.17
CA SER A 238 -6.66 20.70 -46.41
C SER A 238 -6.21 20.78 -44.95
N LEU A 239 -5.64 19.70 -44.40
CA LEU A 239 -5.16 19.63 -43.01
C LEU A 239 -3.70 20.09 -42.85
N ALA A 240 -2.92 20.16 -43.93
CA ALA A 240 -1.51 20.57 -43.87
C ALA A 240 -1.36 22.09 -43.68
N ASP A 241 -2.18 22.89 -44.35
CA ASP A 241 -2.06 24.35 -44.35
C ASP A 241 -2.63 25.00 -43.07
N GLU A 242 -3.54 24.33 -42.34
CA GLU A 242 -4.11 24.82 -41.07
C GLU A 242 -3.12 24.75 -39.88
N HIS A 243 -2.04 23.98 -39.98
CA HIS A 243 -1.13 23.73 -38.85
C HIS A 243 -0.09 24.83 -38.57
N THR A 244 -0.05 25.92 -39.35
CA THR A 244 0.95 27.00 -39.15
C THR A 244 0.60 27.97 -38.02
N HIS A 245 -0.65 28.01 -37.55
CA HIS A 245 -1.09 28.76 -36.36
C HIS A 245 -2.00 27.86 -35.50
N ALA A 246 -1.39 27.06 -34.62
CA ALA A 246 -2.14 26.39 -33.57
C ALA A 246 -2.83 27.46 -32.68
N PRO A 247 -4.16 27.51 -32.57
CA PRO A 247 -4.83 28.49 -31.73
C PRO A 247 -4.45 28.24 -30.27
N ARG A 248 -4.17 29.32 -29.54
CA ARG A 248 -3.99 29.29 -28.08
C ARG A 248 -5.20 28.57 -27.48
N ALA A 249 -4.96 27.57 -26.62
CA ALA A 249 -6.02 26.83 -25.95
C ALA A 249 -7.03 27.82 -25.33
N PRO A 250 -8.35 27.59 -25.47
CA PRO A 250 -9.35 28.52 -24.94
C PRO A 250 -9.08 28.82 -23.47
N GLU A 251 -9.07 30.10 -23.09
CA GLU A 251 -9.05 30.47 -21.68
C GLU A 251 -10.34 29.92 -21.05
N LEU A 252 -10.19 28.86 -20.25
CA LEU A 252 -11.30 28.19 -19.58
C LEU A 252 -12.01 29.18 -18.65
N PRO A 253 -13.34 29.09 -18.47
CA PRO A 253 -14.06 29.98 -17.57
C PRO A 253 -13.47 29.93 -16.16
N LYS A 254 -13.26 31.09 -15.55
CA LYS A 254 -12.86 31.18 -14.14
C LYS A 254 -13.89 30.46 -13.26
N ARG A 255 -13.43 29.64 -12.32
CA ARG A 255 -14.33 28.99 -11.36
C ARG A 255 -14.83 30.03 -10.35
N ALA A 256 -16.08 30.46 -10.52
CA ALA A 256 -16.76 31.30 -9.53
C ALA A 256 -16.93 30.54 -8.20
N THR A 257 -16.78 31.24 -7.08
CA THR A 257 -17.11 30.65 -5.77
C THR A 257 -18.62 30.68 -5.54
N THR A 258 -19.17 29.58 -5.05
CA THR A 258 -20.58 29.46 -4.64
C THR A 258 -20.85 29.99 -3.23
N ILE A 259 -19.81 30.36 -2.48
CA ILE A 259 -19.88 30.86 -1.11
C ILE A 259 -18.88 32.00 -0.86
N SER A 260 -19.23 32.90 0.03
CA SER A 260 -18.36 33.98 0.52
C SER A 260 -18.48 34.08 2.03
N PHE A 261 -17.35 34.13 2.73
CA PHE A 261 -17.32 34.19 4.19
C PHE A 261 -17.19 35.64 4.68
N ALA A 262 -18.14 36.09 5.50
CA ALA A 262 -18.17 37.42 6.08
C ALA A 262 -17.19 37.59 7.27
N ASN A 263 -16.75 36.48 7.89
CA ASN A 263 -15.74 36.53 8.94
C ASN A 263 -14.36 36.86 8.35
N PRO A 264 -13.71 37.99 8.74
CA PRO A 264 -12.41 38.38 8.18
C PRO A 264 -11.28 37.38 8.50
N LYS A 265 -11.45 36.48 9.49
CA LYS A 265 -10.51 35.38 9.72
C LYS A 265 -10.44 34.40 8.55
N ALA A 266 -11.53 34.19 7.79
CA ALA A 266 -11.52 33.29 6.65
C ALA A 266 -10.51 33.73 5.57
N ALA A 267 -10.25 35.03 5.44
CA ALA A 267 -9.23 35.54 4.52
C ALA A 267 -7.79 35.14 4.89
N GLN A 268 -7.53 34.71 6.14
CA GLN A 268 -6.22 34.24 6.60
C GLN A 268 -5.89 32.81 6.11
N TYR A 269 -6.90 32.05 5.69
CA TYR A 269 -6.76 30.69 5.18
C TYR A 269 -6.91 30.64 3.65
N LEU A 270 -7.23 31.76 2.98
CA LEU A 270 -7.61 31.81 1.56
C LEU A 270 -6.43 31.41 0.65
N VAL A 271 -6.63 30.36 -0.14
CA VAL A 271 -5.74 29.90 -1.21
C VAL A 271 -6.26 30.39 -2.55
N ASP A 272 -5.36 30.98 -3.33
CA ASP A 272 -5.63 31.38 -4.71
C ASP A 272 -5.37 30.18 -5.65
N GLY A 273 -6.46 29.59 -6.16
CA GLY A 273 -6.44 28.46 -7.10
C GLY A 273 -5.76 28.73 -8.45
N THR A 274 -5.27 29.95 -8.70
CA THR A 274 -4.41 30.29 -9.86
C THR A 274 -2.92 30.35 -9.52
N LYS A 275 -2.54 30.12 -8.25
CA LYS A 275 -1.15 30.22 -7.75
C LYS A 275 -0.58 28.93 -7.15
N ILE A 276 -1.35 27.83 -7.12
CA ILE A 276 -0.86 26.53 -6.64
C ILE A 276 0.25 26.04 -7.60
N PRO A 277 1.46 25.71 -7.12
CA PRO A 277 2.57 25.32 -8.00
C PRO A 277 2.25 24.09 -8.87
N GLU A 278 2.84 24.06 -10.08
CA GLU A 278 2.64 23.05 -11.14
C GLU A 278 1.21 22.88 -11.72
N VAL A 279 0.17 23.28 -10.99
CA VAL A 279 -1.25 23.34 -11.43
C VAL A 279 -1.44 24.54 -12.38
N ASP A 280 -1.27 24.31 -13.68
CA ASP A 280 -1.31 25.37 -14.71
C ASP A 280 -2.73 25.79 -15.16
N PHE A 281 -3.75 25.51 -14.33
CA PHE A 281 -5.16 25.80 -14.60
C PHE A 281 -5.92 26.24 -13.34
N ASP A 282 -6.85 27.19 -13.48
CA ASP A 282 -7.68 27.68 -12.37
C ASP A 282 -8.55 26.56 -11.76
N VAL A 283 -8.27 26.17 -10.51
CA VAL A 283 -9.08 25.22 -9.74
C VAL A 283 -10.18 25.87 -8.90
N GLY A 284 -10.24 27.20 -8.85
CA GLY A 284 -11.12 27.98 -7.99
C GLY A 284 -10.53 28.23 -6.59
N PRO A 285 -11.01 29.26 -5.86
CA PRO A 285 -10.52 29.58 -4.53
C PRO A 285 -10.85 28.48 -3.52
N SER A 286 -9.96 28.29 -2.55
CA SER A 286 -10.11 27.32 -1.46
C SER A 286 -9.55 27.90 -0.16
N TRP A 287 -9.65 27.14 0.93
CA TRP A 287 -9.18 27.58 2.24
C TRP A 287 -8.40 26.47 2.95
N SER A 288 -7.19 26.73 3.42
CA SER A 288 -6.36 25.75 4.13
C SER A 288 -5.47 26.38 5.20
N GLY A 289 -4.99 25.55 6.13
CA GLY A 289 -4.13 25.97 7.23
C GLY A 289 -4.42 25.18 8.51
N LEU A 290 -3.79 25.60 9.61
CA LEU A 290 -3.92 24.96 10.92
C LEU A 290 -5.07 25.54 11.76
N MET A 291 -5.98 24.68 12.21
CA MET A 291 -7.09 25.02 13.11
C MET A 291 -6.93 24.32 14.48
N PRO A 292 -7.05 25.02 15.62
CA PRO A 292 -7.05 24.38 16.94
C PRO A 292 -8.18 23.36 17.11
N ILE A 293 -7.91 22.28 17.84
CA ILE A 293 -8.93 21.24 18.12
C ILE A 293 -9.85 21.58 19.30
N SER A 294 -9.66 22.72 19.96
CA SER A 294 -10.57 23.23 20.99
C SER A 294 -10.48 24.75 21.13
N GLY A 295 -11.47 25.34 21.79
CA GLY A 295 -11.48 26.77 22.17
C GLY A 295 -10.63 27.09 23.42
N ASN A 296 -9.82 26.15 23.92
CA ASN A 296 -8.99 26.38 25.11
C ASN A 296 -7.83 27.35 24.78
N ALA A 297 -7.64 28.37 25.61
CA ALA A 297 -6.58 29.37 25.43
C ALA A 297 -5.15 28.77 25.45
N ASN A 298 -4.98 27.59 26.05
CA ASN A 298 -3.72 26.84 26.09
C ASN A 298 -3.68 25.67 25.08
N GLU A 299 -4.60 25.61 24.10
CA GLU A 299 -4.59 24.56 23.08
C GLU A 299 -3.39 24.70 22.14
N THR A 300 -2.49 23.72 22.19
CA THR A 300 -1.32 23.63 21.30
C THR A 300 -1.56 22.69 20.12
N ARG A 301 -2.58 21.82 20.20
CA ARG A 301 -2.89 20.81 19.17
C ARG A 301 -3.79 21.41 18.09
N LYS A 302 -3.41 21.19 16.83
CA LYS A 302 -4.09 21.74 15.66
C LYS A 302 -4.13 20.71 14.54
N LEU A 303 -5.26 20.60 13.85
CA LEU A 303 -5.33 19.84 12.61
C LEU A 303 -5.13 20.78 11.42
N PHE A 304 -4.39 20.33 10.41
CA PHE A 304 -4.36 20.97 9.11
C PHE A 304 -5.57 20.53 8.31
N PHE A 305 -6.19 21.46 7.60
CA PHE A 305 -7.33 21.19 6.73
C PHE A 305 -7.12 21.85 5.38
N TRP A 306 -7.82 21.32 4.37
CA TRP A 306 -8.06 22.01 3.11
C TRP A 306 -9.55 21.87 2.76
N PHE A 307 -10.20 23.00 2.53
CA PHE A 307 -11.61 23.13 2.22
C PHE A 307 -11.80 23.72 0.81
N TRP A 308 -12.59 23.04 -0.03
CA TRP A 308 -13.08 23.61 -1.28
C TRP A 308 -14.59 23.81 -1.23
N PRO A 309 -15.11 24.94 -1.74
CA PRO A 309 -16.53 25.08 -1.96
C PRO A 309 -17.00 24.23 -3.15
N THR A 310 -18.30 23.95 -3.21
CA THR A 310 -18.88 23.33 -4.41
C THR A 310 -18.71 24.24 -5.63
N THR A 311 -18.56 23.66 -6.81
CA THR A 311 -18.62 24.40 -8.09
C THR A 311 -20.05 24.54 -8.61
N ASN A 312 -21.04 23.94 -7.95
CA ASN A 312 -22.42 23.84 -8.40
C ASN A 312 -23.38 24.52 -7.40
N GLU A 313 -24.01 25.62 -7.82
CA GLU A 313 -24.93 26.42 -7.00
C GLU A 313 -26.13 25.64 -6.45
N LYS A 314 -26.45 24.45 -7.00
CA LYS A 314 -27.54 23.58 -6.52
C LYS A 314 -27.13 22.68 -5.35
N HIS A 315 -25.86 22.68 -4.97
CA HIS A 315 -25.27 21.74 -4.02
C HIS A 315 -24.58 22.43 -2.84
N THR A 316 -24.93 23.69 -2.59
CA THR A 316 -24.39 24.52 -1.51
C THR A 316 -24.87 24.12 -0.12
N ASP A 317 -25.81 23.19 0.03
CA ASP A 317 -26.40 22.83 1.33
C ASP A 317 -25.73 21.64 2.02
N ASP A 318 -24.79 20.97 1.34
CA ASP A 318 -24.07 19.80 1.84
C ASP A 318 -22.58 20.08 2.06
N LEU A 319 -22.05 19.54 3.16
CA LEU A 319 -20.62 19.48 3.48
C LEU A 319 -20.19 18.03 3.64
N VAL A 320 -19.28 17.57 2.77
CA VAL A 320 -18.60 16.26 2.91
C VAL A 320 -17.28 16.48 3.63
N PHE A 321 -17.01 15.67 4.65
CA PHE A 321 -15.69 15.55 5.28
C PHE A 321 -15.01 14.28 4.75
N TRP A 322 -13.72 14.38 4.39
CA TRP A 322 -12.87 13.26 3.99
C TRP A 322 -11.67 13.07 4.93
N THR A 323 -11.37 11.81 5.26
CA THR A 323 -10.10 11.38 5.86
C THR A 323 -9.55 10.11 5.20
N ASN A 324 -8.25 10.09 4.87
CA ASN A 324 -7.53 8.84 4.61
C ASN A 324 -7.27 8.11 5.96
N GLY A 325 -6.69 6.90 5.90
CA GLY A 325 -6.59 5.97 7.03
C GLY A 325 -5.23 5.96 7.75
N GLY A 326 -4.51 4.84 7.64
CA GLY A 326 -3.19 4.62 8.24
C GLY A 326 -3.13 3.55 9.34
N PRO A 327 -3.28 3.89 10.64
CA PRO A 327 -3.74 5.18 11.17
C PRO A 327 -2.72 6.31 11.07
N GLY A 328 -3.20 7.52 10.80
CA GLY A 328 -2.40 8.73 10.68
C GLY A 328 -1.74 8.94 9.32
N CYS A 329 -2.44 8.60 8.22
CA CYS A 329 -2.07 8.99 6.87
C CYS A 329 -2.85 10.23 6.39
N SER A 330 -2.23 11.01 5.53
CA SER A 330 -2.65 12.37 5.19
C SER A 330 -3.84 12.38 4.23
N SER A 331 -4.89 13.10 4.63
CA SER A 331 -6.04 13.42 3.78
C SER A 331 -5.72 14.29 2.55
N LEU A 332 -4.45 14.67 2.33
CA LEU A 332 -4.00 15.30 1.10
C LEU A 332 -3.71 14.27 -0.02
N GLU A 333 -3.55 13.00 0.33
CA GLU A 333 -3.61 11.85 -0.59
C GLU A 333 -4.95 11.85 -1.35
N GLY A 334 -6.05 11.75 -0.61
CA GLY A 334 -7.40 11.83 -1.18
C GLY A 334 -7.71 13.14 -1.88
N LEU A 335 -7.08 14.25 -1.49
CA LEU A 335 -7.23 15.52 -2.20
C LEU A 335 -6.54 15.50 -3.57
N ILE A 336 -5.25 15.14 -3.65
CA ILE A 336 -4.48 15.31 -4.90
C ILE A 336 -4.34 14.05 -5.75
N GLN A 337 -4.77 12.87 -5.31
CA GLN A 337 -4.77 11.66 -6.15
C GLN A 337 -6.18 11.13 -6.42
N GLU A 338 -7.09 11.19 -5.45
CA GLU A 338 -8.38 10.52 -5.54
C GLU A 338 -9.55 11.43 -5.97
N ASN A 339 -10.05 12.27 -5.06
CA ASN A 339 -11.42 12.81 -5.11
C ASN A 339 -11.49 14.36 -5.10
N GLY A 340 -10.35 15.05 -4.95
CA GLY A 340 -10.28 16.51 -5.01
C GLY A 340 -10.47 17.14 -6.40
N PRO A 341 -10.40 18.48 -6.50
CA PRO A 341 -10.70 19.25 -7.73
C PRO A 341 -9.69 19.07 -8.87
N PHE A 342 -8.53 18.49 -8.57
CA PHE A 342 -7.52 18.03 -9.51
C PHE A 342 -6.97 16.69 -9.00
N THR A 343 -6.36 15.90 -9.88
CA THR A 343 -5.67 14.66 -9.53
C THR A 343 -4.29 14.64 -10.18
N TRP A 344 -3.32 14.01 -9.52
CA TRP A 344 -1.95 13.82 -9.96
C TRP A 344 -1.60 12.32 -9.83
N PRO A 345 -2.07 11.48 -10.76
CA PRO A 345 -1.84 10.04 -10.70
C PRO A 345 -0.36 9.67 -10.81
N THR A 346 0.00 8.52 -10.25
CA THR A 346 1.36 7.98 -10.34
C THR A 346 1.82 7.83 -11.80
N GLY A 347 3.09 8.15 -12.05
CA GLY A 347 3.71 8.17 -13.38
C GLY A 347 3.40 9.40 -14.24
N THR A 348 2.59 10.36 -13.76
CA THR A 348 2.27 11.58 -14.51
C THR A 348 3.18 12.75 -14.15
N ALA A 349 3.64 13.50 -15.16
CA ALA A 349 4.58 14.62 -14.98
C ALA A 349 3.93 15.92 -14.46
N LYS A 350 2.59 15.98 -14.42
CA LYS A 350 1.79 17.15 -14.03
C LYS A 350 0.41 16.72 -13.52
N PRO A 351 -0.23 17.51 -12.65
CA PRO A 351 -1.62 17.32 -12.26
C PRO A 351 -2.57 17.60 -13.43
N ILE A 352 -3.76 17.00 -13.38
CA ILE A 352 -4.85 17.18 -14.35
C ILE A 352 -6.16 17.52 -13.62
N ARG A 353 -7.11 18.16 -14.33
CA ARG A 353 -8.45 18.42 -13.77
C ARG A 353 -9.15 17.09 -13.49
N ASN A 354 -9.67 16.92 -12.26
CA ASN A 354 -10.49 15.76 -11.93
C ASN A 354 -11.92 16.02 -12.40
N GLN A 355 -12.41 15.22 -13.36
CA GLN A 355 -13.79 15.32 -13.84
C GLN A 355 -14.81 14.70 -12.88
N TRP A 356 -14.36 13.81 -12.01
CA TRP A 356 -15.14 13.18 -10.92
C TRP A 356 -14.84 13.84 -9.56
N ALA A 357 -14.38 15.09 -9.56
CA ALA A 357 -14.13 15.85 -8.33
C ALA A 357 -15.38 15.91 -7.45
N TRP A 358 -15.26 15.56 -6.17
CA TRP A 358 -16.38 15.57 -5.22
C TRP A 358 -16.92 17.00 -4.97
N THR A 359 -16.11 18.03 -5.26
CA THR A 359 -16.53 19.45 -5.29
C THR A 359 -17.57 19.76 -6.37
N ASN A 360 -17.85 18.84 -7.29
CA ASN A 360 -18.98 18.94 -8.22
C ASN A 360 -20.32 18.55 -7.54
N LEU A 361 -20.30 17.86 -6.40
CA LEU A 361 -21.46 17.29 -5.69
C LEU A 361 -21.78 17.96 -4.34
N SER A 362 -20.80 18.56 -3.66
CA SER A 362 -20.97 19.24 -2.36
C SER A 362 -19.84 20.25 -2.10
N HIS A 363 -19.91 20.98 -0.98
CA HIS A 363 -18.69 21.51 -0.36
C HIS A 363 -17.88 20.32 0.20
N VAL A 364 -16.54 20.39 0.19
CA VAL A 364 -15.68 19.27 0.65
C VAL A 364 -14.55 19.77 1.55
N LEU A 365 -14.30 19.05 2.64
CA LEU A 365 -13.32 19.33 3.67
C LEU A 365 -12.41 18.11 3.91
N TRP A 366 -11.17 18.19 3.46
CA TRP A 366 -10.11 17.23 3.79
C TRP A 366 -9.41 17.69 5.08
N VAL A 367 -9.17 16.79 6.03
CA VAL A 367 -8.51 17.12 7.31
C VAL A 367 -7.45 16.07 7.64
N GLU A 368 -6.20 16.48 7.80
CA GLU A 368 -5.12 15.58 8.23
C GLU A 368 -5.29 15.28 9.72
N GLN A 369 -5.75 14.07 10.05
CA GLN A 369 -6.08 13.68 11.43
C GLN A 369 -5.66 12.22 11.66
N PRO A 370 -5.26 11.82 12.89
CA PRO A 370 -5.26 12.59 14.13
C PRO A 370 -4.14 13.63 14.23
N VAL A 371 -4.01 14.29 15.40
CA VAL A 371 -2.85 15.14 15.74
C VAL A 371 -1.54 14.40 15.46
N GLY A 372 -0.61 15.02 14.74
CA GLY A 372 0.66 14.42 14.29
C GLY A 372 0.65 13.81 12.88
N THR A 373 -0.50 13.87 12.17
CA THR A 373 -0.64 13.42 10.77
C THR A 373 -0.27 14.54 9.80
N GLY A 374 0.61 14.29 8.84
CA GLY A 374 0.98 15.25 7.80
C GLY A 374 1.47 16.60 8.37
N PHE A 375 0.78 17.70 8.05
CA PHE A 375 1.07 19.03 8.59
C PHE A 375 0.49 19.29 10.00
N SER A 376 -0.38 18.44 10.53
CA SER A 376 -1.07 18.63 11.82
C SER A 376 -0.12 18.64 13.02
N GLN A 377 -0.26 19.65 13.88
CA GLN A 377 0.70 19.98 14.93
C GLN A 377 0.20 19.65 16.33
N GLY A 378 1.11 19.28 17.22
CA GLY A 378 0.86 19.04 18.64
C GLY A 378 1.53 17.77 19.14
N VAL A 379 1.23 17.39 20.38
CA VAL A 379 1.58 16.07 20.92
C VAL A 379 0.34 15.19 20.82
N PRO A 380 0.39 14.03 20.14
CA PRO A 380 -0.73 13.08 20.11
C PRO A 380 -0.97 12.53 21.52
N ASN A 381 -2.23 12.54 21.97
CA ASN A 381 -2.59 12.14 23.32
C ASN A 381 -3.89 11.35 23.43
N ILE A 382 -4.42 10.85 22.32
CA ILE A 382 -5.57 9.94 22.28
C ILE A 382 -5.13 8.49 22.57
N THR A 383 -6.00 7.74 23.25
CA THR A 383 -5.87 6.28 23.49
C THR A 383 -6.90 5.46 22.71
N ASN A 384 -7.91 6.11 22.15
CA ASN A 384 -9.01 5.49 21.43
C ASN A 384 -9.80 6.46 20.56
N GLU A 385 -10.68 5.90 19.76
CA GLU A 385 -11.56 6.56 18.80
C GLU A 385 -12.63 7.45 19.44
N ASP A 386 -13.10 7.13 20.66
CA ASP A 386 -14.02 8.01 21.39
C ASP A 386 -13.37 9.37 21.70
N GLN A 387 -12.07 9.38 22.04
CA GLN A 387 -11.28 10.60 22.25
C GLN A 387 -10.88 11.28 20.93
N LEU A 388 -10.67 10.51 19.86
CA LEU A 388 -10.44 11.04 18.51
C LEU A 388 -11.66 11.83 18.03
N ALA A 389 -12.85 11.24 18.17
CA ALA A 389 -14.11 11.84 17.78
C ALA A 389 -14.42 13.12 18.56
N GLU A 390 -14.11 13.17 19.87
CA GLU A 390 -14.19 14.40 20.67
C GLU A 390 -13.25 15.50 20.14
N GLN A 391 -11.99 15.17 19.84
CA GLN A 391 -11.01 16.13 19.31
C GLN A 391 -11.38 16.62 17.91
N PHE A 392 -11.94 15.76 17.06
CA PHE A 392 -12.42 16.11 15.73
C PHE A 392 -13.69 16.98 15.79
N ALA A 393 -14.63 16.69 16.69
CA ALA A 393 -15.80 17.55 16.91
C ALA A 393 -15.38 18.94 17.43
N GLY A 394 -14.39 19.01 18.32
CA GLY A 394 -13.79 20.27 18.77
C GLY A 394 -13.12 21.07 17.65
N PHE A 395 -12.39 20.39 16.74
CA PHE A 395 -11.89 21.00 15.50
C PHE A 395 -13.03 21.54 14.61
N LEU A 396 -14.10 20.77 14.38
CA LEU A 396 -15.23 21.21 13.55
C LEU A 396 -15.93 22.43 14.14
N ALA A 397 -16.09 22.51 15.47
CA ALA A 397 -16.62 23.70 16.13
C ALA A 397 -15.75 24.93 15.85
N GLN A 398 -14.42 24.81 16.01
CA GLN A 398 -13.47 25.90 15.76
C GLN A 398 -13.42 26.32 14.28
N PHE A 399 -13.53 25.35 13.36
CA PHE A 399 -13.65 25.58 11.93
C PHE A 399 -14.94 26.37 11.59
N LEU A 400 -16.09 25.99 12.15
CA LEU A 400 -17.36 26.68 11.90
C LEU A 400 -17.42 28.10 12.53
N GLU A 401 -16.63 28.42 13.55
CA GLU A 401 -16.47 29.80 14.01
C GLU A 401 -15.74 30.69 12.98
N VAL A 402 -14.90 30.12 12.11
CA VAL A 402 -14.27 30.84 11.00
C VAL A 402 -15.15 30.83 9.75
N PHE A 403 -15.77 29.69 9.44
CA PHE A 403 -16.57 29.46 8.24
C PHE A 403 -18.07 29.39 8.59
N SER A 404 -18.59 30.44 9.21
CA SER A 404 -19.95 30.55 9.79
C SER A 404 -21.08 30.18 8.83
N GLU A 405 -20.91 30.43 7.54
CA GLU A 405 -21.86 30.17 6.47
C GLU A 405 -22.03 28.68 6.13
N LEU A 406 -21.21 27.81 6.74
CA LEU A 406 -21.36 26.35 6.72
C LEU A 406 -22.22 25.81 7.88
N LYS A 407 -22.57 26.64 8.88
CA LYS A 407 -23.40 26.22 10.02
C LYS A 407 -24.81 25.80 9.57
N GLY A 408 -25.35 24.78 10.24
CA GLY A 408 -26.67 24.23 9.97
C GLY A 408 -26.82 23.49 8.63
N LYS A 409 -25.74 23.32 7.84
CA LYS A 409 -25.74 22.50 6.62
C LYS A 409 -25.90 21.01 6.91
N ASN A 410 -26.25 20.24 5.88
CA ASN A 410 -26.13 18.78 5.92
C ASN A 410 -24.65 18.41 5.98
N PHE A 411 -24.33 17.35 6.72
CA PHE A 411 -22.97 16.87 6.89
C PHE A 411 -22.88 15.37 6.63
N TYR A 412 -21.81 14.96 5.96
CA TYR A 412 -21.55 13.57 5.62
C TYR A 412 -20.09 13.27 5.95
N ALA A 413 -19.86 12.29 6.82
CA ALA A 413 -18.51 11.88 7.22
C ALA A 413 -18.05 10.74 6.32
N THR A 414 -16.89 10.89 5.70
CA THR A 414 -16.39 9.96 4.69
C THR A 414 -14.88 9.72 4.78
N GLY A 415 -14.41 8.61 4.22
CA GLY A 415 -12.99 8.27 4.21
C GLY A 415 -12.72 6.84 3.76
N GLU A 416 -11.49 6.39 3.94
CA GLU A 416 -11.04 5.06 3.52
C GLU A 416 -10.16 4.33 4.54
N SER A 417 -9.91 3.03 4.32
CA SER A 417 -8.89 2.28 5.05
C SER A 417 -9.16 2.26 6.57
N TYR A 418 -8.20 2.67 7.41
CA TYR A 418 -8.41 2.83 8.86
C TYR A 418 -9.55 3.82 9.22
N ALA A 419 -10.06 4.64 8.29
CA ALA A 419 -11.28 5.41 8.51
C ALA A 419 -12.53 4.55 8.75
N GLY A 420 -12.46 3.23 8.50
CA GLY A 420 -13.43 2.27 9.01
C GLY A 420 -13.57 2.26 10.54
N PHE A 421 -12.57 2.74 11.29
CA PHE A 421 -12.68 3.14 12.70
C PHE A 421 -13.14 4.60 12.80
N TYR A 422 -12.37 5.54 12.22
CA TYR A 422 -12.55 6.99 12.38
C TYR A 422 -13.98 7.47 12.10
N VAL A 423 -14.51 7.16 10.90
CA VAL A 423 -15.76 7.74 10.40
C VAL A 423 -16.97 7.23 11.19
N PRO A 424 -17.13 5.93 11.49
CA PRO A 424 -18.20 5.45 12.37
C PRO A 424 -18.12 5.99 13.80
N TYR A 425 -16.92 6.16 14.38
CA TYR A 425 -16.79 6.72 15.73
C TYR A 425 -17.08 8.22 15.78
N ILE A 426 -16.58 9.00 14.81
CA ILE A 426 -16.95 10.42 14.60
C ILE A 426 -18.47 10.56 14.42
N ALA A 427 -19.08 9.73 13.56
CA ALA A 427 -20.52 9.75 13.33
C ALA A 427 -21.32 9.42 14.59
N ASN A 428 -20.93 8.38 15.32
CA ASN A 428 -21.54 7.99 16.59
C ASN A 428 -21.44 9.11 17.64
N TYR A 429 -20.27 9.73 17.80
CA TYR A 429 -20.09 10.85 18.72
C TYR A 429 -21.01 12.04 18.38
N LEU A 430 -21.08 12.44 17.11
CA LEU A 430 -21.96 13.54 16.67
C LEU A 430 -23.45 13.22 16.84
N TYR A 431 -23.84 11.95 16.65
CA TYR A 431 -25.21 11.47 16.86
C TYR A 431 -25.63 11.35 18.34
N GLU A 432 -24.70 11.19 19.29
CA GLU A 432 -25.00 11.31 20.74
C GLU A 432 -24.83 12.75 21.25
N HIS A 433 -24.01 13.57 20.59
CA HIS A 433 -23.73 14.96 20.96
C HIS A 433 -24.16 15.96 19.86
N PRO A 434 -25.46 16.05 19.48
CA PRO A 434 -25.98 16.90 18.41
C PRO A 434 -25.97 18.42 18.74
N LYS A 435 -25.12 18.84 19.68
CA LYS A 435 -24.81 20.23 20.04
C LYS A 435 -23.30 20.52 20.08
N ALA A 436 -22.45 19.52 19.85
CA ALA A 436 -21.00 19.71 19.80
C ALA A 436 -20.56 20.49 18.54
N VAL A 437 -21.32 20.33 17.45
CA VAL A 437 -21.07 20.95 16.14
C VAL A 437 -22.40 21.41 15.56
N ASP A 438 -22.46 22.61 14.99
CA ASP A 438 -23.65 23.16 14.32
C ASP A 438 -23.74 22.64 12.87
N LEU A 439 -23.95 21.34 12.73
CA LEU A 439 -24.09 20.60 11.47
C LEU A 439 -25.11 19.46 11.64
N LYS A 440 -25.77 19.09 10.55
CA LYS A 440 -26.76 17.99 10.53
C LYS A 440 -26.15 16.76 9.87
N LEU A 441 -25.55 15.87 10.66
CA LEU A 441 -25.05 14.60 10.14
C LEU A 441 -26.20 13.80 9.49
N LYS A 442 -26.00 13.35 8.25
CA LYS A 442 -26.99 12.65 7.42
C LYS A 442 -26.64 11.20 7.12
N GLY A 443 -25.36 10.90 6.99
CA GLY A 443 -24.89 9.60 6.56
C GLY A 443 -23.37 9.50 6.54
N ILE A 444 -22.89 8.29 6.26
CA ILE A 444 -21.46 8.01 6.10
C ILE A 444 -21.19 7.19 4.84
N TRP A 445 -20.00 7.39 4.26
CA TRP A 445 -19.46 6.60 3.17
C TRP A 445 -18.04 6.19 3.55
N ILE A 446 -17.75 4.89 3.54
CA ILE A 446 -16.40 4.39 3.78
C ILE A 446 -16.03 3.38 2.69
N THR A 447 -14.78 3.41 2.24
CA THR A 447 -14.25 2.42 1.30
C THR A 447 -13.08 1.65 1.89
N ASP A 448 -12.94 0.41 1.43
CA ASP A 448 -11.90 -0.56 1.77
C ASP A 448 -11.53 -0.55 3.25
N PRO A 449 -12.50 -0.71 4.16
CA PRO A 449 -12.39 -0.14 5.49
C PRO A 449 -12.05 -1.18 6.55
N SER A 450 -11.19 -0.83 7.51
CA SER A 450 -10.94 -1.68 8.67
C SER A 450 -12.12 -1.60 9.64
N VAL A 451 -12.84 -2.71 9.82
CA VAL A 451 -14.17 -2.72 10.48
C VAL A 451 -14.38 -3.85 11.49
N SER A 452 -13.47 -4.82 11.54
CA SER A 452 -13.54 -6.01 12.40
C SER A 452 -12.15 -6.37 12.92
N TYR A 453 -12.01 -7.52 13.57
CA TYR A 453 -10.71 -8.10 13.92
C TYR A 453 -9.94 -8.52 12.66
N ASP A 454 -8.61 -8.42 12.68
CA ASP A 454 -7.73 -8.76 11.55
C ASP A 454 -7.94 -10.20 11.05
N LEU A 455 -8.21 -11.15 11.96
CA LEU A 455 -8.61 -12.52 11.62
C LEU A 455 -9.79 -12.59 10.63
N VAL A 456 -10.73 -11.65 10.73
CA VAL A 456 -11.94 -11.57 9.93
C VAL A 456 -11.72 -10.79 8.63
N THR A 457 -11.05 -9.64 8.68
CA THR A 457 -10.79 -8.78 7.50
C THR A 457 -9.72 -9.33 6.57
N GLU A 458 -8.73 -10.07 7.10
CA GLU A 458 -7.49 -10.43 6.38
C GLU A 458 -7.27 -11.95 6.32
N PHE A 459 -7.10 -12.62 7.48
CA PHE A 459 -6.55 -13.99 7.51
C PHE A 459 -7.51 -15.08 7.01
N ILE A 460 -8.80 -15.01 7.41
CA ILE A 460 -9.84 -15.91 6.89
C ILE A 460 -9.99 -15.80 5.36
N PRO A 461 -10.21 -14.61 4.76
CA PRO A 461 -10.44 -14.49 3.32
C PRO A 461 -9.17 -14.66 2.46
N ALA A 462 -7.95 -14.47 3.00
CA ALA A 462 -6.70 -14.52 2.23
C ALA A 462 -6.53 -15.78 1.36
N VAL A 463 -6.90 -16.97 1.87
CA VAL A 463 -6.78 -18.23 1.12
C VAL A 463 -7.69 -18.25 -0.11
N ASN A 464 -8.94 -17.80 0.03
CA ASN A 464 -9.91 -17.73 -1.06
C ASN A 464 -9.49 -16.69 -2.11
N PHE A 465 -8.99 -15.53 -1.65
CA PHE A 465 -8.44 -14.49 -2.52
C PHE A 465 -7.24 -14.99 -3.33
N ALA A 466 -6.27 -15.65 -2.69
CA ALA A 466 -5.10 -16.21 -3.36
C ALA A 466 -5.46 -17.32 -4.36
N ILE A 467 -6.55 -18.05 -4.14
CA ILE A 467 -7.10 -19.01 -5.12
C ILE A 467 -7.79 -18.29 -6.29
N LYS A 468 -8.59 -17.24 -6.05
CA LYS A 468 -9.21 -16.39 -7.10
C LYS A 468 -8.14 -15.79 -8.02
N TRP A 469 -7.06 -15.29 -7.44
CA TRP A 469 -6.05 -14.48 -8.14
C TRP A 469 -4.70 -15.17 -8.38
N LYS A 470 -4.62 -16.51 -8.23
CA LYS A 470 -3.36 -17.28 -8.29
C LYS A 470 -2.45 -16.99 -9.50
N ASP A 471 -3.02 -16.71 -10.67
CA ASP A 471 -2.26 -16.50 -11.91
C ASP A 471 -1.73 -15.06 -12.03
N VAL A 472 -2.38 -14.10 -11.37
CA VAL A 472 -1.92 -12.71 -11.22
C VAL A 472 -0.78 -12.68 -10.20
N LEU A 473 -1.00 -13.28 -9.02
CA LEU A 473 -0.02 -13.47 -7.96
C LEU A 473 1.13 -14.43 -8.37
N SER A 474 1.02 -15.08 -9.53
CA SER A 474 1.99 -16.06 -10.07
C SER A 474 2.32 -17.22 -9.12
N LEU A 475 1.35 -17.61 -8.29
CA LEU A 475 1.48 -18.64 -7.26
C LEU A 475 1.28 -20.05 -7.86
N ASN A 476 2.28 -20.91 -7.66
CA ASN A 476 2.25 -22.27 -8.20
C ASN A 476 1.29 -23.20 -7.42
N SER A 477 0.82 -24.27 -8.07
CA SER A 477 -0.16 -25.21 -7.50
C SER A 477 0.28 -25.90 -6.21
N SER A 478 1.59 -26.07 -5.97
CA SER A 478 2.09 -26.65 -4.72
C SER A 478 1.96 -25.67 -3.56
N PHE A 479 2.25 -24.39 -3.77
CA PHE A 479 2.03 -23.33 -2.78
C PHE A 479 0.53 -23.13 -2.51
N ILE A 480 -0.30 -23.08 -3.55
CA ILE A 480 -1.77 -23.03 -3.39
C ILE A 480 -2.27 -24.23 -2.57
N SER A 481 -1.73 -25.44 -2.81
CA SER A 481 -2.07 -26.63 -2.03
C SER A 481 -1.59 -26.57 -0.56
N GLN A 482 -0.51 -25.82 -0.28
CA GLN A 482 0.02 -25.61 1.07
C GLN A 482 -0.85 -24.61 1.85
N ILE A 483 -1.14 -23.42 1.30
CA ILE A 483 -2.01 -22.44 1.97
C ILE A 483 -3.43 -22.97 2.13
N GLN A 484 -3.89 -23.83 1.22
CA GLN A 484 -5.15 -24.57 1.35
C GLN A 484 -5.14 -25.49 2.58
N GLN A 485 -4.12 -26.34 2.74
CA GLN A 485 -3.98 -27.22 3.93
C GLN A 485 -3.85 -26.44 5.24
N VAL A 486 -3.20 -25.27 5.22
CA VAL A 486 -3.17 -24.36 6.39
C VAL A 486 -4.56 -23.79 6.65
N GLY A 487 -5.27 -23.30 5.61
CA GLY A 487 -6.64 -22.82 5.70
C GLY A 487 -7.61 -23.86 6.28
N ASP A 488 -7.50 -25.12 5.85
CA ASP A 488 -8.30 -26.23 6.38
C ASP A 488 -8.00 -26.51 7.87
N LYS A 489 -6.71 -26.54 8.25
CA LYS A 489 -6.27 -26.71 9.64
C LYS A 489 -6.76 -25.57 10.55
N CYS A 490 -6.66 -24.33 10.06
CA CYS A 490 -6.97 -23.12 10.81
C CYS A 490 -8.47 -22.76 10.77
N GLY A 491 -9.25 -23.38 9.88
CA GLY A 491 -10.71 -23.23 9.78
C GLY A 491 -11.16 -22.03 8.92
N PHE A 492 -10.39 -21.70 7.89
CA PHE A 492 -10.58 -20.50 7.04
C PHE A 492 -11.29 -20.81 5.71
N THR A 493 -10.86 -21.86 4.99
CA THR A 493 -11.31 -22.11 3.61
C THR A 493 -12.84 -22.24 3.47
N ASP A 494 -13.48 -23.07 4.30
CA ASP A 494 -14.92 -23.28 4.24
C ASP A 494 -15.72 -22.27 5.09
N TYR A 495 -15.06 -21.32 5.74
CA TYR A 495 -15.64 -20.44 6.76
C TYR A 495 -16.90 -19.71 6.27
N SER A 496 -16.76 -18.96 5.18
CA SER A 496 -17.87 -18.19 4.60
C SER A 496 -19.01 -19.11 4.16
N LYS A 497 -18.69 -20.19 3.44
CA LYS A 497 -19.66 -21.20 2.98
C LYS A 497 -20.42 -21.88 4.15
N LYS A 498 -19.83 -21.96 5.33
CA LYS A 498 -20.34 -22.69 6.50
C LYS A 498 -21.11 -21.81 7.49
N TYR A 499 -20.72 -20.55 7.64
CA TYR A 499 -21.28 -19.65 8.66
C TYR A 499 -21.97 -18.39 8.09
N VAL A 500 -21.49 -17.83 6.97
CA VAL A 500 -22.06 -16.62 6.35
C VAL A 500 -23.37 -16.97 5.67
N THR A 501 -24.46 -16.77 6.41
CA THR A 501 -25.82 -17.22 6.10
C THR A 501 -26.76 -16.04 5.94
N TYR A 502 -27.85 -16.26 5.18
CA TYR A 502 -28.83 -15.23 4.82
C TYR A 502 -30.26 -15.82 4.99
N PRO A 503 -31.02 -15.42 6.03
CA PRO A 503 -30.59 -14.58 7.16
C PRO A 503 -29.53 -15.28 8.04
N PRO A 504 -28.73 -14.55 8.83
CA PRO A 504 -27.72 -15.14 9.70
C PRO A 504 -28.30 -16.10 10.74
N ALA A 505 -27.65 -17.25 10.90
CA ALA A 505 -28.02 -18.24 11.92
C ALA A 505 -27.68 -17.81 13.38
N GLY A 506 -26.96 -16.70 13.57
CA GLY A 506 -26.55 -16.18 14.88
C GLY A 506 -25.09 -15.69 14.89
N PRO A 507 -24.42 -15.67 16.06
CA PRO A 507 -22.99 -15.38 16.17
C PRO A 507 -22.13 -16.25 15.25
N LEU A 508 -21.32 -15.60 14.40
CA LEU A 508 -20.29 -16.29 13.63
C LEU A 508 -19.14 -16.70 14.58
N PRO A 509 -18.76 -17.99 14.64
CA PRO A 509 -17.74 -18.46 15.57
C PRO A 509 -16.34 -18.14 15.05
N LEU A 510 -15.54 -17.37 15.79
CA LEU A 510 -14.13 -17.16 15.42
C LEU A 510 -13.35 -18.49 15.53
N PRO A 511 -12.46 -18.84 14.56
CA PRO A 511 -11.66 -20.07 14.61
C PRO A 511 -10.61 -20.03 15.73
N SER A 512 -10.99 -20.40 16.96
CA SER A 512 -10.11 -20.35 18.15
C SER A 512 -8.86 -21.25 18.08
N GLN A 513 -8.81 -22.18 17.12
CA GLN A 513 -7.59 -22.91 16.79
C GLN A 513 -6.52 -22.04 16.10
N SER A 514 -6.87 -20.89 15.53
CA SER A 514 -5.96 -20.03 14.74
C SER A 514 -5.24 -18.93 15.51
N TYR A 515 -5.69 -18.59 16.72
CA TYR A 515 -5.16 -17.48 17.52
C TYR A 515 -5.00 -17.82 19.01
N VAL A 516 -4.34 -16.94 19.77
CA VAL A 516 -4.12 -17.02 21.22
C VAL A 516 -4.36 -15.64 21.84
N GLY A 517 -5.26 -15.55 22.82
CA GLY A 517 -5.61 -14.27 23.44
C GLY A 517 -6.54 -13.45 22.55
N SER A 518 -5.96 -12.65 21.64
CA SER A 518 -6.71 -11.78 20.71
C SER A 518 -6.88 -12.41 19.33
N PRO A 519 -8.00 -12.16 18.63
CA PRO A 519 -8.18 -12.46 17.20
C PRO A 519 -7.56 -11.38 16.28
N ASP A 520 -6.88 -10.39 16.83
CA ASP A 520 -6.10 -9.39 16.10
C ASP A 520 -4.69 -9.94 15.79
N TRP A 521 -3.95 -9.27 14.90
CA TRP A 521 -2.67 -9.66 14.32
C TRP A 521 -1.68 -10.22 15.35
N ALA A 522 -1.52 -9.54 16.49
CA ALA A 522 -0.59 -9.91 17.55
C ALA A 522 -0.94 -11.21 18.30
N GLY A 523 -2.15 -11.74 18.12
CA GLY A 523 -2.60 -13.03 18.67
C GLY A 523 -2.74 -14.15 17.64
N ILE A 524 -2.62 -13.88 16.33
CA ILE A 524 -2.64 -14.92 15.29
C ILE A 524 -1.41 -15.82 15.45
N LYS A 525 -1.60 -17.14 15.31
CA LYS A 525 -0.49 -18.10 15.37
C LYS A 525 0.28 -18.08 14.05
N ASP A 526 1.62 -18.09 14.11
CA ASP A 526 2.53 -18.20 12.96
C ASP A 526 2.09 -19.27 11.94
N GLU A 527 1.69 -20.44 12.46
CA GLU A 527 1.23 -21.61 11.69
C GLU A 527 -0.13 -21.43 10.97
N CYS A 528 -0.81 -20.32 11.23
CA CYS A 528 -2.10 -19.90 10.65
C CYS A 528 -2.02 -18.51 10.01
N ALA A 529 -0.84 -17.89 9.92
CA ALA A 529 -0.63 -16.58 9.33
C ALA A 529 -0.68 -16.60 7.78
N THR A 530 -1.77 -17.15 7.22
CA THR A 530 -1.98 -17.33 5.76
C THR A 530 -1.77 -16.06 4.97
N TRP A 531 -2.29 -14.92 5.46
CA TRP A 531 -2.13 -13.62 4.82
C TRP A 531 -0.64 -13.26 4.63
N ILE A 532 0.18 -13.48 5.65
CA ILE A 532 1.64 -13.23 5.61
C ILE A 532 2.31 -14.19 4.62
N MET A 533 1.98 -15.49 4.67
CA MET A 533 2.55 -16.49 3.76
C MET A 533 2.30 -16.13 2.28
N ILE A 534 1.09 -15.64 1.96
CA ILE A 534 0.71 -15.21 0.61
C ILE A 534 1.41 -13.90 0.24
N TYR A 535 1.47 -12.92 1.16
CA TYR A 535 2.18 -11.66 0.95
C TYR A 535 3.67 -11.87 0.64
N GLU A 536 4.35 -12.71 1.44
CA GLU A 536 5.76 -13.07 1.22
C GLU A 536 5.95 -13.78 -0.12
N ALA A 537 5.11 -14.77 -0.43
CA ALA A 537 5.21 -15.53 -1.69
C ALA A 537 4.95 -14.64 -2.93
N ALA A 538 3.98 -13.74 -2.89
CA ALA A 538 3.72 -12.78 -3.96
C ALA A 538 4.89 -11.80 -4.12
N SER A 539 5.41 -11.26 -3.00
CA SER A 539 6.57 -10.35 -2.98
C SER A 539 7.87 -11.02 -3.46
N MET A 540 8.03 -12.32 -3.26
CA MET A 540 9.17 -13.09 -3.79
C MET A 540 9.12 -13.27 -5.31
N VAL A 541 7.93 -13.32 -5.92
CA VAL A 541 7.77 -13.49 -7.37
C VAL A 541 7.70 -12.14 -8.10
N ASN A 542 7.01 -11.16 -7.51
CA ASN A 542 7.01 -9.76 -7.92
C ASN A 542 7.60 -8.92 -6.76
N PRO A 543 8.88 -8.50 -6.83
CA PRO A 543 9.48 -7.59 -5.86
C PRO A 543 8.83 -6.20 -5.75
N ASN A 544 7.78 -5.95 -6.53
CA ASN A 544 6.97 -4.74 -6.56
C ASN A 544 5.48 -5.14 -6.44
N PHE A 545 5.18 -6.11 -5.57
CA PHE A 545 3.82 -6.51 -5.25
C PHE A 545 3.14 -5.47 -4.36
N ASN A 546 2.15 -4.74 -4.90
CA ASN A 546 1.38 -3.76 -4.15
C ASN A 546 0.18 -4.45 -3.45
N VAL A 547 0.11 -4.41 -2.11
CA VAL A 547 -1.06 -4.98 -1.39
C VAL A 547 -2.33 -4.20 -1.66
N TYR A 548 -2.21 -2.89 -1.89
CA TYR A 548 -3.35 -2.02 -2.20
C TYR A 548 -3.94 -2.30 -3.59
N ARG A 549 -3.19 -2.98 -4.48
CA ARG A 549 -3.62 -3.31 -5.85
C ARG A 549 -2.74 -4.39 -6.49
N ILE A 550 -3.21 -5.63 -6.47
CA ILE A 550 -2.40 -6.79 -6.89
C ILE A 550 -2.02 -6.87 -8.38
N PHE A 551 -2.42 -5.89 -9.20
CA PHE A 551 -2.06 -5.79 -10.62
C PHE A 551 -0.78 -4.98 -10.89
N ASP A 552 -0.25 -4.28 -9.89
CA ASP A 552 0.92 -3.43 -10.07
C ASP A 552 2.21 -4.25 -10.19
N VAL A 553 3.05 -3.88 -11.15
CA VAL A 553 4.26 -4.61 -11.58
C VAL A 553 5.35 -3.62 -12.03
N TRP A 554 6.56 -4.11 -12.25
CA TRP A 554 7.68 -3.27 -12.69
C TRP A 554 7.42 -2.57 -14.05
N PRO A 555 7.74 -1.27 -14.21
CA PRO A 555 8.39 -0.38 -13.24
C PRO A 555 7.43 0.24 -12.22
N VAL A 556 7.88 0.39 -10.97
CA VAL A 556 7.20 1.24 -9.98
C VAL A 556 7.18 2.68 -10.51
N LEU A 557 5.98 3.19 -10.74
CA LEU A 557 5.79 4.54 -11.28
C LEU A 557 6.27 5.61 -10.29
N TRP A 558 6.72 6.75 -10.81
CA TRP A 558 7.03 7.89 -9.95
C TRP A 558 5.78 8.36 -9.24
N ASP A 559 5.89 8.68 -7.95
CA ASP A 559 4.80 9.25 -7.17
C ASP A 559 5.19 10.59 -6.56
N VAL A 560 4.20 11.48 -6.48
CA VAL A 560 4.32 12.88 -6.10
C VAL A 560 4.22 13.09 -4.57
N LEU A 561 3.67 12.11 -3.84
CA LEU A 561 3.59 12.08 -2.38
C LEU A 561 4.75 11.31 -1.75
N GLY A 562 5.37 10.41 -2.51
CA GLY A 562 6.45 9.52 -2.09
C GLY A 562 5.99 8.12 -1.70
N PHE A 563 4.73 7.75 -1.96
CA PHE A 563 4.13 6.47 -1.58
C PHE A 563 3.48 5.77 -2.79
N PRO A 564 4.27 5.20 -3.71
CA PRO A 564 3.76 4.50 -4.90
C PRO A 564 3.17 3.10 -4.58
N GLY A 565 2.62 2.89 -3.38
CA GLY A 565 2.22 1.59 -2.83
C GLY A 565 3.25 0.99 -1.87
N SER A 566 3.21 -0.34 -1.71
CA SER A 566 3.87 -1.11 -0.63
C SER A 566 5.42 -1.21 -0.68
N PHE A 567 6.13 -0.13 -1.07
CA PHE A 567 7.54 -0.19 -1.45
C PHE A 567 8.44 0.77 -0.65
N ASP A 568 9.60 0.30 -0.21
CA ASP A 568 10.65 1.10 0.47
C ASP A 568 11.15 2.32 -0.34
N SER A 569 10.78 2.44 -1.63
CA SER A 569 11.31 3.45 -2.55
C SER A 569 10.48 4.74 -2.52
N GLN A 570 10.67 5.57 -1.50
CA GLN A 570 10.18 6.95 -1.52
C GLN A 570 10.81 7.73 -2.69
N GLN A 571 10.03 8.00 -3.73
CA GLN A 571 10.54 8.63 -4.96
C GLN A 571 10.51 10.16 -4.87
N GLY A 572 11.54 10.75 -4.26
CA GLY A 572 11.68 12.21 -4.18
C GLY A 572 11.86 12.90 -5.54
N PRO A 573 11.52 14.20 -5.66
CA PRO A 573 11.07 15.08 -4.59
C PRO A 573 9.56 14.99 -4.33
N ILE A 574 9.19 14.90 -3.05
CA ILE A 574 7.80 14.96 -2.60
C ILE A 574 7.28 16.40 -2.76
N TYR A 575 6.10 16.57 -3.36
CA TYR A 575 5.54 17.88 -3.71
C TYR A 575 5.26 18.76 -2.48
N PHE A 576 4.67 18.17 -1.42
CA PHE A 576 4.39 18.88 -0.17
C PHE A 576 5.64 19.24 0.67
N ASN A 577 6.85 18.82 0.24
CA ASN A 577 8.12 19.25 0.82
C ASN A 577 8.73 20.48 0.14
N ARG A 578 8.06 21.06 -0.87
CA ARG A 578 8.47 22.34 -1.46
C ARG A 578 7.92 23.51 -0.63
N THR A 579 8.77 24.47 -0.27
CA THR A 579 8.33 25.65 0.49
C THR A 579 7.37 26.54 -0.30
N ASP A 580 7.47 26.59 -1.64
CA ASP A 580 6.53 27.37 -2.48
C ASP A 580 5.12 26.76 -2.50
N VAL A 581 5.00 25.44 -2.38
CA VAL A 581 3.73 24.74 -2.15
C VAL A 581 3.20 25.04 -0.75
N GLN A 582 4.05 24.90 0.27
CA GLN A 582 3.68 25.13 1.67
C GLN A 582 3.18 26.57 1.92
N ASP A 583 3.90 27.57 1.38
CA ASP A 583 3.51 28.98 1.40
C ASP A 583 2.18 29.23 0.67
N ALA A 584 1.95 28.57 -0.47
CA ALA A 584 0.72 28.73 -1.25
C ALA A 584 -0.54 28.16 -0.56
N ILE A 585 -0.38 27.18 0.36
CA ILE A 585 -1.48 26.50 1.06
C ILE A 585 -1.53 26.80 2.56
N HIS A 586 -0.75 27.78 3.04
CA HIS A 586 -0.63 28.15 4.47
C HIS A 586 -0.22 26.99 5.39
N ALA A 587 0.54 26.03 4.86
CA ALA A 587 1.10 24.91 5.61
C ALA A 587 2.39 25.29 6.34
N PRO A 588 2.69 24.67 7.50
CA PRO A 588 3.94 24.88 8.21
C PRO A 588 5.12 24.33 7.42
N HIS A 589 6.27 25.01 7.48
CA HIS A 589 7.52 24.56 6.85
C HIS A 589 8.12 23.37 7.60
N ILE A 590 7.79 22.16 7.14
CA ILE A 590 8.28 20.88 7.67
C ILE A 590 8.70 19.94 6.52
N ASN A 591 9.34 18.82 6.87
CA ASN A 591 9.34 17.65 6.02
C ASN A 591 8.03 16.89 6.27
N TRP A 592 7.05 17.09 5.38
CA TRP A 592 5.82 16.31 5.28
C TRP A 592 6.16 14.88 4.80
N SER A 593 5.46 13.92 5.40
CA SER A 593 5.29 12.56 4.91
C SER A 593 3.80 12.24 4.93
N GLU A 594 3.35 11.45 3.96
CA GLU A 594 1.94 11.09 3.83
C GLU A 594 1.42 10.39 5.08
N CYS A 595 2.06 9.28 5.47
CA CYS A 595 1.83 8.65 6.77
C CYS A 595 2.76 9.20 7.85
N SER A 596 2.24 9.34 9.07
CA SER A 596 2.95 9.88 10.21
C SER A 596 4.14 9.01 10.63
N SER A 597 5.29 9.63 10.86
CA SER A 597 6.46 8.96 11.45
C SER A 597 6.40 8.85 12.98
N ILE A 598 5.29 9.24 13.61
CA ILE A 598 5.08 9.15 15.07
C ILE A 598 3.79 8.41 15.39
N ASN A 599 3.73 7.78 16.56
CA ASN A 599 2.51 7.14 17.04
C ASN A 599 1.40 8.20 17.28
N VAL A 600 0.35 8.20 16.47
CA VAL A 600 -0.81 9.10 16.65
C VAL A 600 -1.69 8.70 17.86
N PHE A 601 -1.54 7.46 18.35
CA PHE A 601 -2.10 6.98 19.62
C PHE A 601 -1.02 6.86 20.70
N VAL A 602 -1.40 7.13 21.95
CA VAL A 602 -0.59 6.79 23.14
C VAL A 602 -0.29 5.29 23.15
N ASN A 603 0.91 4.90 23.59
CA ASN A 603 1.50 3.56 23.45
C ASN A 603 1.73 3.06 22.00
N GLY A 604 1.23 3.79 20.98
CA GLY A 604 1.16 3.29 19.61
C GLY A 604 0.18 2.14 19.48
N THR A 605 -1.00 2.29 20.09
CA THR A 605 -2.04 1.27 20.16
C THR A 605 -3.39 1.97 20.38
N ASP A 606 -4.30 1.81 19.43
CA ASP A 606 -5.72 2.11 19.65
C ASP A 606 -6.31 1.06 20.61
N THR A 607 -7.12 1.49 21.57
CA THR A 607 -7.81 0.60 22.53
C THR A 607 -9.32 0.46 22.24
N SER A 608 -9.75 0.86 21.05
CA SER A 608 -11.15 0.80 20.60
C SER A 608 -11.61 -0.62 20.25
N ILE A 609 -12.92 -0.76 20.02
CA ILE A 609 -13.51 -2.00 19.51
C ILE A 609 -13.89 -1.73 18.04
N PRO A 610 -13.46 -2.55 17.06
CA PRO A 610 -13.70 -2.31 15.64
C PRO A 610 -15.16 -1.97 15.32
N SER A 611 -15.40 -1.07 14.36
CA SER A 611 -16.68 -0.36 14.25
C SER A 611 -17.90 -1.25 14.06
N MET A 612 -17.82 -2.33 13.26
CA MET A 612 -18.92 -3.31 13.11
C MET A 612 -19.13 -4.18 14.35
N LEU A 613 -18.16 -4.21 15.27
CA LEU A 613 -18.29 -4.88 16.57
C LEU A 613 -18.72 -3.90 17.69
N SER A 614 -18.91 -2.60 17.37
CA SER A 614 -19.13 -1.54 18.36
C SER A 614 -20.23 -0.51 18.01
N VAL A 615 -19.95 0.43 17.11
CA VAL A 615 -20.76 1.65 16.92
C VAL A 615 -21.53 1.68 15.59
N MET A 616 -21.10 0.92 14.59
CA MET A 616 -21.70 0.91 13.25
C MET A 616 -23.23 0.67 13.25
N PRO A 617 -23.82 -0.23 14.08
CA PRO A 617 -25.27 -0.42 14.08
C PRO A 617 -26.05 0.86 14.42
N ASN A 618 -25.61 1.60 15.44
CA ASN A 618 -26.23 2.88 15.85
C ASN A 618 -26.04 3.95 14.77
N VAL A 619 -24.89 3.96 14.08
CA VAL A 619 -24.62 4.86 12.96
C VAL A 619 -25.55 4.56 11.78
N ILE A 620 -25.79 3.28 11.44
CA ILE A 620 -26.74 2.89 10.39
C ILE A 620 -28.17 3.27 10.79
N GLU A 621 -28.60 2.97 12.01
CA GLU A 621 -29.98 3.25 12.46
C GLU A 621 -30.33 4.74 12.52
N LYS A 622 -29.33 5.62 12.72
CA LYS A 622 -29.49 7.08 12.76
C LYS A 622 -29.22 7.78 11.43
N SER A 623 -28.59 7.10 10.46
CA SER A 623 -28.28 7.67 9.14
C SER A 623 -29.42 7.49 8.15
N GLU A 624 -29.60 8.47 7.26
CA GLU A 624 -30.50 8.37 6.11
C GLU A 624 -29.94 7.39 5.07
N ARG A 625 -28.61 7.39 4.86
CA ARG A 625 -27.87 6.45 4.01
C ARG A 625 -26.50 6.12 4.63
N THR A 626 -26.11 4.86 4.60
CA THR A 626 -24.76 4.39 4.94
C THR A 626 -24.21 3.59 3.77
N VAL A 627 -23.02 3.94 3.29
CA VAL A 627 -22.33 3.22 2.19
C VAL A 627 -21.02 2.61 2.71
N VAL A 628 -20.82 1.33 2.40
CA VAL A 628 -19.57 0.60 2.58
C VAL A 628 -19.14 0.07 1.21
N MET A 629 -17.97 0.47 0.73
CA MET A 629 -17.46 0.15 -0.60
C MET A 629 -16.13 -0.63 -0.52
N HIS A 630 -15.80 -1.39 -1.56
CA HIS A 630 -14.58 -2.21 -1.60
C HIS A 630 -14.07 -2.46 -3.03
N GLY A 631 -12.76 -2.45 -3.20
CA GLY A 631 -12.06 -2.97 -4.38
C GLY A 631 -11.92 -4.50 -4.37
N GLY A 632 -12.27 -5.14 -5.48
CA GLY A 632 -12.19 -6.60 -5.66
C GLY A 632 -10.77 -7.16 -5.90
N ILE A 633 -9.77 -6.27 -6.02
CA ILE A 633 -8.33 -6.58 -6.09
C ILE A 633 -7.50 -5.87 -5.02
N ASP A 634 -8.13 -5.30 -3.98
CA ASP A 634 -7.41 -5.00 -2.74
C ASP A 634 -7.04 -6.29 -2.00
N TYR A 635 -5.82 -6.33 -1.47
CA TYR A 635 -5.31 -7.42 -0.65
C TYR A 635 -4.94 -6.97 0.78
N VAL A 636 -4.80 -5.66 1.05
CA VAL A 636 -4.57 -5.22 2.45
C VAL A 636 -5.83 -5.43 3.28
N LEU A 637 -7.01 -5.08 2.75
CA LEU A 637 -8.29 -5.40 3.36
C LEU A 637 -9.17 -6.10 2.32
N ILE A 638 -9.59 -7.33 2.60
CA ILE A 638 -10.20 -8.18 1.58
C ILE A 638 -11.73 -8.07 1.68
N ALA A 639 -12.39 -7.78 0.56
CA ALA A 639 -13.85 -7.57 0.50
C ALA A 639 -14.69 -8.70 1.13
N GLU A 640 -14.26 -9.97 1.01
CA GLU A 640 -14.90 -11.11 1.68
C GLU A 640 -14.89 -10.97 3.22
N GLY A 641 -13.84 -10.39 3.80
CA GLY A 641 -13.75 -10.10 5.24
C GLY A 641 -14.78 -9.07 5.70
N THR A 642 -14.98 -7.99 4.94
CA THR A 642 -16.05 -7.02 5.20
C THR A 642 -17.44 -7.65 5.06
N ARG A 643 -17.66 -8.58 4.11
CA ARG A 643 -18.90 -9.36 4.01
C ARG A 643 -19.14 -10.26 5.22
N ILE A 644 -18.09 -10.90 5.74
CA ILE A 644 -18.15 -11.68 6.99
C ILE A 644 -18.50 -10.75 8.17
N ALA A 645 -17.85 -9.59 8.27
CA ALA A 645 -18.08 -8.61 9.34
C ALA A 645 -19.54 -8.10 9.37
N ILE A 646 -20.16 -7.82 8.21
CA ILE A 646 -21.57 -7.40 8.12
C ILE A 646 -22.54 -8.48 8.63
N GLN A 647 -22.29 -9.77 8.35
CA GLN A 647 -23.10 -10.87 8.89
C GLN A 647 -22.77 -11.21 10.36
N SER A 648 -21.72 -10.62 10.93
CA SER A 648 -21.16 -11.03 12.22
C SER A 648 -21.99 -10.62 13.44
N ARG A 649 -21.75 -11.30 14.56
CA ARG A 649 -22.28 -10.91 15.87
C ARG A 649 -21.29 -11.28 16.96
N HIS A 650 -20.34 -10.39 17.19
CA HIS A 650 -19.61 -10.32 18.46
C HIS A 650 -20.22 -9.24 19.36
N SER A 651 -20.00 -9.33 20.67
CA SER A 651 -20.37 -8.38 21.76
C SER A 651 -21.57 -7.44 21.54
N ARG A 652 -21.44 -6.37 20.72
CA ARG A 652 -22.51 -5.38 20.48
C ARG A 652 -23.45 -5.68 19.30
N ASN A 653 -23.15 -6.69 18.47
CA ASN A 653 -23.99 -7.28 17.41
C ASN A 653 -24.23 -6.39 16.17
N MET A 654 -23.91 -6.86 14.93
CA MET A 654 -24.40 -6.22 13.69
C MET A 654 -25.88 -6.52 13.49
N THR A 655 -26.71 -5.99 14.39
CA THR A 655 -28.16 -5.95 14.28
C THR A 655 -28.60 -4.49 14.23
N TRP A 656 -29.24 -4.13 13.12
CA TRP A 656 -29.79 -2.79 12.89
C TRP A 656 -31.21 -2.91 12.36
N HIS A 657 -32.08 -2.03 12.83
CA HIS A 657 -33.54 -2.09 12.71
C HIS A 657 -34.10 -3.49 13.03
N GLY A 658 -33.57 -4.10 14.10
CA GLY A 658 -34.07 -5.34 14.68
C GLY A 658 -33.67 -6.66 14.01
N GLN A 659 -32.82 -6.67 12.97
CA GLN A 659 -32.34 -7.90 12.32
C GLN A 659 -30.80 -7.94 12.19
N GLN A 660 -30.20 -9.11 12.44
CA GLN A 660 -28.76 -9.34 12.31
C GLN A 660 -28.36 -9.50 10.84
N GLY A 661 -27.32 -8.78 10.38
CA GLY A 661 -26.76 -8.90 9.04
C GLY A 661 -27.76 -8.61 7.91
N PHE A 662 -27.35 -8.77 6.66
CA PHE A 662 -28.26 -8.82 5.52
C PHE A 662 -29.12 -10.09 5.56
N GLN A 663 -30.42 -9.95 5.27
CA GLN A 663 -31.40 -11.03 5.29
C GLN A 663 -31.41 -11.83 3.98
N ARG A 664 -31.01 -11.21 2.87
CA ARG A 664 -30.86 -11.81 1.55
C ARG A 664 -29.39 -11.81 1.12
N PRO A 665 -28.94 -12.79 0.32
CA PRO A 665 -27.59 -12.77 -0.23
C PRO A 665 -27.38 -11.58 -1.17
N ILE A 666 -26.14 -11.08 -1.21
CA ILE A 666 -25.65 -10.13 -2.22
C ILE A 666 -25.79 -10.80 -3.59
N ALA A 667 -26.37 -10.10 -4.57
CA ALA A 667 -26.50 -10.61 -5.93
C ALA A 667 -25.22 -10.41 -6.74
N ASN A 668 -24.78 -11.42 -7.49
CA ASN A 668 -23.69 -11.29 -8.46
C ASN A 668 -24.09 -10.33 -9.58
N GLU A 669 -23.11 -9.65 -10.18
CA GLU A 669 -23.27 -8.80 -11.38
C GLU A 669 -24.27 -7.63 -11.22
N SER A 670 -24.66 -7.30 -9.98
CA SER A 670 -25.71 -6.31 -9.67
C SER A 670 -25.22 -4.86 -9.65
N PHE A 671 -23.92 -4.58 -9.59
CA PHE A 671 -23.42 -3.21 -9.71
C PHE A 671 -23.15 -2.89 -11.18
N ILE A 672 -24.19 -2.40 -11.87
CA ILE A 672 -24.16 -2.04 -13.30
C ILE A 672 -24.30 -0.53 -13.44
N ILE A 673 -23.36 0.08 -14.18
CA ILE A 673 -23.39 1.49 -14.56
C ILE A 673 -23.59 1.57 -16.09
N GLU A 674 -24.58 2.33 -16.55
CA GLU A 674 -24.86 2.53 -17.97
C GLU A 674 -23.62 3.10 -18.71
N GLY A 675 -23.34 2.56 -19.91
CA GLY A 675 -22.13 2.89 -20.68
C GLY A 675 -20.83 2.21 -20.19
N PHE A 676 -20.75 1.80 -18.92
CA PHE A 676 -19.60 1.08 -18.36
C PHE A 676 -19.83 -0.45 -18.29
N GLY A 677 -21.09 -0.89 -18.11
CA GLY A 677 -21.47 -2.29 -17.98
C GLY A 677 -21.45 -2.78 -16.53
N ILE A 678 -21.28 -4.09 -16.36
CA ILE A 678 -21.15 -4.74 -15.05
C ILE A 678 -19.77 -4.40 -14.47
N LEU A 679 -19.74 -3.85 -13.26
CA LEU A 679 -18.52 -3.45 -12.54
C LEU A 679 -18.27 -4.26 -11.27
N GLY A 680 -19.26 -5.03 -10.81
CA GLY A 680 -19.15 -5.89 -9.63
C GLY A 680 -20.52 -6.19 -9.03
N ALA A 681 -20.65 -6.09 -7.71
CA ALA A 681 -21.86 -6.43 -6.97
C ALA A 681 -22.28 -5.30 -6.01
N MET A 682 -23.58 -5.15 -5.78
CA MET A 682 -24.11 -4.27 -4.73
C MET A 682 -25.25 -4.95 -3.97
N HIS A 683 -25.51 -4.47 -2.75
CA HIS A 683 -26.65 -4.90 -1.95
C HIS A 683 -27.14 -3.79 -1.04
N GLN A 684 -28.45 -3.75 -0.80
CA GLN A 684 -29.09 -2.71 0.01
C GLN A 684 -30.16 -3.31 0.93
N GLU A 685 -30.02 -3.06 2.23
CA GLU A 685 -31.06 -3.32 3.23
C GLU A 685 -30.96 -2.35 4.41
N ARG A 686 -32.11 -1.79 4.83
CA ARG A 686 -32.22 -1.07 6.11
C ARG A 686 -31.13 0.00 6.27
N ASN A 687 -31.08 0.94 5.32
CA ASN A 687 -30.15 2.07 5.21
C ASN A 687 -28.67 1.71 4.94
N LEU A 688 -28.23 0.47 5.18
CA LEU A 688 -26.91 -0.02 4.78
C LEU A 688 -26.89 -0.41 3.29
N THR A 689 -25.97 0.20 2.56
CA THR A 689 -25.60 -0.09 1.16
C THR A 689 -24.17 -0.64 1.15
N TYR A 690 -23.97 -1.78 0.48
CA TYR A 690 -22.66 -2.40 0.28
C TYR A 690 -22.35 -2.52 -1.21
N VAL A 691 -21.12 -2.22 -1.64
CA VAL A 691 -20.68 -2.24 -3.05
C VAL A 691 -19.27 -2.83 -3.20
N GLU A 692 -19.11 -3.77 -4.13
CA GLU A 692 -17.84 -4.33 -4.58
C GLU A 692 -17.57 -3.89 -6.03
N VAL A 693 -16.35 -3.42 -6.33
CA VAL A 693 -15.90 -3.11 -7.70
C VAL A 693 -14.75 -4.04 -8.08
N ASP A 694 -15.04 -5.02 -8.95
CA ASP A 694 -14.24 -6.25 -9.14
C ASP A 694 -12.76 -6.02 -9.50
N LEU A 695 -12.44 -4.91 -10.16
CA LEU A 695 -11.10 -4.59 -10.69
C LEU A 695 -10.47 -3.32 -10.07
N SER A 696 -11.01 -2.84 -8.94
CA SER A 696 -10.40 -1.76 -8.15
C SER A 696 -9.52 -2.27 -7.01
N GLY A 697 -8.45 -1.52 -6.71
CA GLY A 697 -7.71 -1.62 -5.46
C GLY A 697 -8.25 -0.66 -4.39
N HIS A 698 -7.47 -0.51 -3.32
CA HIS A 698 -7.78 0.17 -2.05
C HIS A 698 -8.30 1.61 -2.20
N MET A 699 -7.50 2.49 -2.82
CA MET A 699 -7.87 3.90 -3.10
C MET A 699 -8.95 3.97 -4.19
N MET A 700 -10.20 3.65 -3.82
CA MET A 700 -11.30 3.45 -4.76
C MET A 700 -11.62 4.67 -5.64
N PRO A 701 -11.62 5.92 -5.14
CA PRO A 701 -11.76 7.09 -6.01
C PRO A 701 -10.53 7.37 -6.91
N LEU A 702 -9.33 6.84 -6.63
CA LEU A 702 -8.21 6.84 -7.59
C LEU A 702 -8.41 5.78 -8.70
N TYR A 703 -8.80 4.55 -8.33
CA TYR A 703 -8.81 3.41 -9.26
C TYR A 703 -10.12 3.24 -10.06
N ALA A 704 -11.27 3.61 -9.51
CA ALA A 704 -12.54 3.72 -10.23
C ALA A 704 -13.35 4.96 -9.79
N PRO A 705 -12.85 6.18 -10.08
CA PRO A 705 -13.47 7.46 -9.67
C PRO A 705 -14.96 7.56 -10.01
N TRP A 706 -15.40 7.02 -11.15
CA TRP A 706 -16.81 7.01 -11.54
C TRP A 706 -17.70 6.25 -10.54
N ALA A 707 -17.23 5.14 -9.99
CA ALA A 707 -17.97 4.34 -9.02
C ALA A 707 -18.05 5.03 -7.65
N ALA A 708 -16.93 5.61 -7.18
CA ALA A 708 -16.90 6.37 -5.93
C ALA A 708 -17.76 7.65 -6.02
N TYR A 709 -17.74 8.34 -7.16
CA TYR A 709 -18.58 9.50 -7.45
C TYR A 709 -20.08 9.13 -7.45
N LYS A 710 -20.46 8.03 -8.12
CA LYS A 710 -21.84 7.53 -8.18
C LYS A 710 -22.37 7.14 -6.78
N THR A 711 -21.55 6.48 -5.96
CA THR A 711 -21.97 6.06 -4.61
C THR A 711 -21.99 7.21 -3.60
N LEU A 712 -21.16 8.26 -3.76
CA LEU A 712 -21.31 9.52 -3.02
C LEU A 712 -22.56 10.29 -3.48
N SER A 713 -22.81 10.42 -4.78
CA SER A 713 -23.99 11.09 -5.34
C SER A 713 -25.29 10.46 -4.80
N TYR A 714 -25.31 9.14 -4.66
CA TYR A 714 -26.34 8.40 -3.91
C TYR A 714 -26.38 8.75 -2.42
N LEU A 715 -25.25 8.78 -1.69
CA LEU A 715 -25.22 9.16 -0.27
C LEU A 715 -25.86 10.54 -0.04
N LEU A 716 -25.55 11.50 -0.91
CA LEU A 716 -26.04 12.88 -0.91
C LEU A 716 -27.51 13.02 -1.38
N GLY A 717 -28.22 11.91 -1.64
CA GLY A 717 -29.61 11.92 -2.07
C GLY A 717 -29.83 12.58 -3.45
N ARG A 718 -28.82 12.61 -4.31
CA ARG A 718 -28.92 13.18 -5.67
C ARG A 718 -29.53 12.20 -6.66
N GLU A 719 -29.40 10.90 -6.38
CA GLU A 719 -29.93 9.80 -7.18
C GLU A 719 -30.12 8.52 -6.35
N GLU A 720 -30.61 7.46 -7.00
CA GLU A 720 -30.75 6.12 -6.42
C GLU A 720 -29.76 5.13 -7.05
N LEU A 721 -29.19 4.24 -6.24
CA LEU A 721 -28.52 3.04 -6.74
C LEU A 721 -29.56 1.94 -6.98
N THR A 722 -29.42 1.26 -8.11
CA THR A 722 -30.30 0.15 -8.54
C THR A 722 -29.48 -0.81 -9.41
N ASP A 723 -29.96 -2.04 -9.59
CA ASP A 723 -29.28 -3.08 -10.38
C ASP A 723 -28.97 -2.66 -11.84
N HIS A 724 -29.60 -1.60 -12.35
CA HIS A 724 -29.27 -0.89 -13.58
C HIS A 724 -29.20 0.61 -13.33
N THR A 725 -28.07 1.13 -12.84
CA THR A 725 -27.91 2.59 -12.71
C THR A 725 -27.72 3.23 -14.09
N ASN A 726 -28.80 3.82 -14.60
CA ASN A 726 -28.73 4.73 -15.74
C ASN A 726 -27.78 5.90 -15.43
N ASP A 727 -27.08 6.40 -16.45
CA ASP A 727 -26.42 7.70 -16.36
C ASP A 727 -26.10 8.35 -17.71
N ALA A 728 -26.51 9.62 -17.83
CA ALA A 728 -26.14 10.50 -18.93
C ALA A 728 -25.11 11.57 -18.52
N ALA A 729 -24.70 11.62 -17.25
CA ALA A 729 -23.83 12.63 -16.64
C ALA A 729 -22.40 12.15 -16.32
N LEU A 730 -22.12 10.84 -16.39
CA LEU A 730 -20.75 10.31 -16.22
C LEU A 730 -19.77 10.78 -17.32
N TYR A 731 -20.30 11.28 -18.44
CA TYR A 731 -19.59 12.21 -19.29
C TYR A 731 -20.11 13.62 -18.97
N PRO A 732 -19.29 14.49 -18.33
CA PRO A 732 -19.56 15.92 -18.37
C PRO A 732 -19.71 16.34 -19.83
N SER A 733 -20.61 17.27 -20.11
CA SER A 733 -20.78 17.73 -21.47
C SER A 733 -19.44 18.28 -22.00
N ALA A 734 -19.13 18.07 -23.28
CA ALA A 734 -17.87 18.59 -23.85
C ALA A 734 -17.73 20.12 -23.72
N TYR A 735 -18.82 20.80 -23.40
CA TYR A 735 -18.90 22.22 -23.04
C TYR A 735 -18.30 22.54 -21.66
N GLU A 736 -18.45 21.65 -20.68
CA GLU A 736 -17.88 21.80 -19.32
C GLU A 736 -16.38 21.47 -19.29
N LEU A 737 -15.93 20.49 -20.08
CA LEU A 737 -14.52 20.09 -20.15
C LEU A 737 -13.66 21.01 -21.06
N TYR A 738 -14.24 21.53 -22.16
CA TYR A 738 -13.47 22.26 -23.20
C TYR A 738 -14.03 23.66 -23.53
N GLY A 739 -15.04 24.14 -22.81
CA GLY A 739 -15.70 25.41 -23.08
C GLY A 739 -16.55 25.41 -24.36
N SER A 740 -16.96 26.59 -24.80
CA SER A 740 -17.99 26.79 -25.83
C SER A 740 -17.62 26.39 -27.26
N ALA A 741 -16.39 25.93 -27.52
CA ALA A 741 -15.78 25.90 -28.85
C ALA A 741 -16.24 24.78 -29.80
N SER A 742 -16.84 23.68 -29.31
CA SER A 742 -17.08 22.46 -30.11
C SER A 742 -18.54 22.01 -30.27
N SER A 743 -19.47 22.63 -29.53
CA SER A 743 -20.83 22.08 -29.27
C SER A 743 -21.71 21.84 -30.51
N LYS A 744 -21.42 22.49 -31.65
CA LYS A 744 -22.26 22.42 -32.87
C LYS A 744 -21.98 21.25 -33.83
N LYS A 745 -21.03 20.34 -33.54
CA LYS A 745 -20.73 19.20 -34.44
C LYS A 745 -20.67 17.80 -33.82
N VAL A 746 -20.39 17.65 -32.52
CA VAL A 746 -20.12 16.32 -31.93
C VAL A 746 -21.40 15.56 -31.54
N VAL A 747 -22.38 16.25 -30.94
CA VAL A 747 -23.54 15.64 -30.25
C VAL A 747 -24.41 14.72 -31.14
N ASN A 748 -24.48 14.98 -32.44
CA ASN A 748 -25.36 14.24 -33.36
C ASN A 748 -24.80 12.92 -33.91
N ARG A 749 -23.63 12.44 -33.46
CA ARG A 749 -22.94 11.30 -34.11
C ARG A 749 -22.77 10.01 -33.28
N HIS A 750 -23.25 9.97 -32.04
CA HIS A 750 -23.17 8.79 -31.17
C HIS A 750 -24.54 8.28 -30.66
N ARG A 751 -25.62 8.61 -31.37
CA ARG A 751 -27.00 8.25 -30.97
C ARG A 751 -27.69 7.23 -31.90
N THR A 752 -26.92 6.53 -32.72
CA THR A 752 -27.44 5.62 -33.78
C THR A 752 -26.63 4.35 -34.03
N GLU A 753 -25.50 4.14 -33.35
CA GLU A 753 -24.66 2.94 -33.50
C GLU A 753 -24.10 2.48 -32.14
N LEU A 754 -24.97 1.87 -31.34
CA LEU A 754 -24.69 0.89 -30.28
C LEU A 754 -25.96 0.06 -30.05
#